data_AF-A0A3Q3J9Z6-F1
#
_entry.id   AF-A0A3Q3J9Z6-F1
#
_cell.length_a   1.000
_cell.length_b   1.000
_cell.length_c   1.000
_cell.angle_alpha   90.00
_cell.angle_beta   90.00
_cell.angle_gamma   90.00
#
_symmetry.space_group_name_H-M   'P 1'
#
loop_
_entity.id
_entity.type
_entity.pdbx_description
1 polymer ?
#
loop_
_entity_poly.entity_id
_entity_poly.type
_entity_poly.pdbx_seq_one_letter_code
_entity_poly.pdbx_strand_id
1 'polypeptide(L)'
;MSPSVALQEMIRAIRSARTQCEERGVIQRECAAIRAQFRQADNGGRSHNLAKLLYVHMLGYPAHFGQMECVRMIASPHYSEKRVGYLGAMMLLDEKQDASLLITNSIKNDLSHSNQYVQSLALCTLACMGSAEMCRDLAPEIDRLLRGTNSYIKKKAALCAVHIVRKVQDLGELFAPAARSLLSEKNHGVLYGAVVLITELCAWNPETLELFRKTVPDLVQIMKGLVISGYSPEHDVAGVSDPFLQVRILRLLRILGRNNEAASDAMNDLLAQVATNTDSTKTVGNAVLYETVLTVLDIKSESGLRILAVNILGRFLLNNDRNIRYIAMTCLQKIVGTDHNAVQRHRGTIVDCLKDQDASVKRRALELSLALVSASNIRSMMKELLLFLSSCPPDLRAEAGSGIFNAAERYAPSQRWHIDTILHVLTTAGGDMRDETVPNLIQLITNASELHCYTVHKLYRALLTDISQQPLVQVACWCIGEYGDLLLRGECQETEPVQVTEDDVLDALETVLQSHMSSPATRAFALTATMKLSTRITDNVDRIRSIVSIYGSCIDVELQQRAVEYNALFKKYDHMRAAVLERMPVIERNSPGHTNGVSVGEAVKEIQPAEVKQGLLQQNANQVCDLLDLLGGSEEPVQPSLAQSSTAPGMSVNTASTAGGDLLDLLGGLEPTPHAPAPTLTAYEKHGVTLTLSCEKQSDSGLTVTLTASNSTDSDISSFTLQAAVPKSVQLHMKAPSGDSLPARGTAKVTQMVVVNNPNKVKLKMRLRISYTRQGSAFQDTVQIDSFPEVSTAGH
;
A
#
# COMPACT_ATOMS: atom_id res chain seq x y z
N MET A 1 -1.40 54.81 -11.06
CA MET A 1 -1.07 53.36 -10.96
C MET A 1 -0.58 52.90 -12.31
N SER A 2 0.42 52.02 -12.38
CA SER A 2 0.89 51.44 -13.65
C SER A 2 -0.13 50.43 -14.20
N PRO A 3 -0.34 50.33 -15.52
CA PRO A 3 -1.19 49.31 -16.12
C PRO A 3 -0.62 47.90 -15.89
N SER A 4 -1.47 46.86 -15.96
CA SER A 4 -1.02 45.47 -15.74
C SER A 4 -0.14 44.99 -16.90
N VAL A 5 1.14 44.76 -16.60
CA VAL A 5 2.19 44.20 -17.47
C VAL A 5 1.68 42.99 -18.27
N ALA A 6 2.13 42.77 -19.51
CA ALA A 6 1.67 41.65 -20.32
C ALA A 6 2.06 40.28 -19.71
N LEU A 7 1.27 39.23 -19.96
CA LEU A 7 1.61 37.86 -19.53
C LEU A 7 2.98 37.45 -20.09
N GLN A 8 3.26 37.76 -21.36
CA GLN A 8 4.54 37.51 -22.00
C GLN A 8 5.70 38.31 -21.39
N GLU A 9 5.44 39.50 -20.85
CA GLU A 9 6.43 40.33 -20.17
C GLU A 9 6.73 39.82 -18.76
N MET A 10 5.70 39.37 -18.02
CA MET A 10 5.88 38.66 -16.76
C MET A 10 6.69 37.36 -16.95
N ILE A 11 6.36 36.55 -17.96
CA ILE A 11 7.13 35.36 -18.33
C ILE A 11 8.57 35.73 -18.69
N ARG A 12 8.80 36.83 -19.43
CA ARG A 12 10.15 37.32 -19.78
C ARG A 12 10.93 37.76 -18.54
N ALA A 13 10.30 38.45 -17.59
CA ALA A 13 10.92 38.89 -16.34
C ALA A 13 11.30 37.68 -15.47
N ILE A 14 10.39 36.72 -15.28
CA ILE A 14 10.64 35.47 -14.54
C ILE A 14 11.78 34.67 -15.20
N ARG A 15 11.77 34.52 -16.52
CA ARG A 15 12.85 33.85 -17.28
C ARG A 15 14.17 34.62 -17.34
N SER A 16 14.21 35.88 -16.87
CA SER A 16 15.44 36.68 -16.76
C SER A 16 16.08 36.61 -15.37
N ALA A 17 15.37 36.07 -14.38
CA ALA A 17 15.92 35.83 -13.05
C ALA A 17 17.03 34.78 -13.10
N ARG A 18 18.16 35.07 -12.46
CA ARG A 18 19.35 34.20 -12.41
C ARG A 18 19.32 33.23 -11.24
N THR A 19 18.46 33.48 -10.25
CA THR A 19 18.32 32.66 -9.04
C THR A 19 16.86 32.47 -8.68
N GLN A 20 16.53 31.35 -8.01
CA GLN A 20 15.18 31.11 -7.50
C GLN A 20 14.74 32.17 -6.45
N CYS A 21 15.70 32.84 -5.79
CA CYS A 21 15.38 33.94 -4.87
C CYS A 21 14.90 35.20 -5.62
N GLU A 22 15.56 35.53 -6.73
CA GLU A 22 15.18 36.63 -7.61
C GLU A 22 13.84 36.35 -8.30
N GLU A 23 13.65 35.11 -8.78
CA GLU A 23 12.40 34.60 -9.34
C GLU A 23 11.23 34.76 -8.35
N ARG A 24 11.41 34.30 -7.10
CA ARG A 24 10.46 34.50 -5.99
C ARG A 24 10.16 35.98 -5.74
N GLY A 25 11.18 36.85 -5.80
CA GLY A 25 11.02 38.29 -5.65
C GLY A 25 10.18 38.94 -6.76
N VAL A 26 10.34 38.50 -8.01
CA VAL A 26 9.50 38.93 -9.14
C VAL A 26 8.06 38.41 -8.97
N ILE A 27 7.89 37.13 -8.64
CA ILE A 27 6.58 36.49 -8.49
C ILE A 27 5.79 37.09 -7.32
N GLN A 28 6.42 37.32 -6.16
CA GLN A 28 5.75 37.97 -5.02
C GLN A 28 5.26 39.39 -5.36
N ARG A 29 6.04 40.15 -6.16
CA ARG A 29 5.70 41.50 -6.62
C ARG A 29 4.49 41.49 -7.56
N GLU A 30 4.48 40.62 -8.57
CA GLU A 30 3.33 40.47 -9.48
C GLU A 30 2.10 39.91 -8.74
N CYS A 31 2.25 38.93 -7.84
CA CYS A 31 1.13 38.43 -7.03
C CYS A 31 0.56 39.47 -6.07
N ALA A 32 1.36 40.43 -5.59
CA ALA A 32 0.84 41.59 -4.87
C ALA A 32 -0.01 42.50 -5.77
N ALA A 33 0.45 42.79 -7.00
CA ALA A 33 -0.29 43.57 -7.98
C ALA A 33 -1.60 42.89 -8.41
N ILE A 34 -1.58 41.58 -8.69
CA ILE A 34 -2.77 40.78 -9.03
C ILE A 34 -3.80 40.83 -7.89
N ARG A 35 -3.37 40.61 -6.63
CA ARG A 35 -4.28 40.70 -5.46
C ARG A 35 -4.86 42.09 -5.26
N ALA A 36 -4.12 43.16 -5.58
CA ALA A 36 -4.65 44.52 -5.55
C ALA A 36 -5.71 44.75 -6.64
N GLN A 37 -5.50 44.23 -7.86
CA GLN A 37 -6.42 44.40 -8.99
C GLN A 37 -7.68 43.51 -8.89
N PHE A 38 -7.61 42.33 -8.24
CA PHE A 38 -8.79 41.51 -7.93
C PHE A 38 -9.70 42.11 -6.85
N ARG A 39 -9.21 43.03 -6.01
CA ARG A 39 -10.04 43.79 -5.06
C ARG A 39 -10.84 44.92 -5.72
N GLN A 40 -10.52 45.28 -6.96
CA GLN A 40 -11.20 46.34 -7.70
C GLN A 40 -12.36 45.73 -8.51
N ALA A 41 -13.58 46.19 -8.27
CA ALA A 41 -14.79 45.56 -8.77
C ALA A 41 -14.97 45.63 -10.29
N ASP A 42 -14.42 46.64 -10.95
CA ASP A 42 -14.55 46.83 -12.39
C ASP A 42 -13.17 47.04 -13.03
N ASN A 43 -12.77 46.10 -13.89
CA ASN A 43 -11.43 45.98 -14.43
C ASN A 43 -11.43 45.02 -15.64
N GLY A 44 -11.40 45.53 -16.87
CA GLY A 44 -11.36 44.72 -18.10
C GLY A 44 -10.10 43.85 -18.28
N GLY A 45 -9.20 43.82 -17.29
CA GLY A 45 -7.98 43.00 -17.26
C GLY A 45 -8.06 41.75 -16.37
N ARG A 46 -9.22 41.38 -15.79
CA ARG A 46 -9.30 40.20 -14.89
C ARG A 46 -8.87 38.90 -15.55
N SER A 47 -9.26 38.64 -16.79
CA SER A 47 -8.82 37.50 -17.60
C SER A 47 -7.30 37.39 -17.71
N HIS A 48 -6.65 38.52 -17.99
CA HIS A 48 -5.19 38.61 -18.11
C HIS A 48 -4.47 38.38 -16.77
N ASN A 49 -4.99 38.97 -15.69
CA ASN A 49 -4.47 38.76 -14.34
C ASN A 49 -4.66 37.33 -13.83
N LEU A 50 -5.76 36.67 -14.19
CA LEU A 50 -5.97 35.25 -13.91
C LEU A 50 -4.99 34.39 -14.72
N ALA A 51 -4.78 34.68 -16.01
CA ALA A 51 -3.79 33.96 -16.82
C ALA A 51 -2.36 34.09 -16.28
N LYS A 52 -1.96 35.25 -15.74
CA LYS A 52 -0.71 35.40 -14.96
C LYS A 52 -0.67 34.46 -13.75
N LEU A 53 -1.75 34.41 -12.98
CA LEU A 53 -1.83 33.60 -11.78
C LEU A 53 -1.79 32.09 -12.08
N LEU A 54 -2.36 31.64 -13.20
CA LEU A 54 -2.23 30.26 -13.67
C LEU A 54 -0.79 29.91 -14.08
N TYR A 55 -0.05 30.85 -14.68
CA TYR A 55 1.38 30.66 -14.94
C TYR A 55 2.19 30.58 -13.64
N VAL A 56 1.89 31.42 -12.65
CA VAL A 56 2.49 31.35 -11.30
C VAL A 56 2.18 30.00 -10.63
N HIS A 57 0.95 29.50 -10.75
CA HIS A 57 0.57 28.20 -10.22
C HIS A 57 1.31 27.04 -10.90
N MET A 58 1.48 27.09 -12.22
CA MET A 58 2.25 26.11 -13.00
C MET A 58 3.73 26.05 -12.61
N LEU A 59 4.28 27.13 -12.03
CA LEU A 59 5.62 27.16 -11.42
C LEU A 59 5.66 26.64 -9.96
N GLY A 60 4.54 26.14 -9.43
CA GLY A 60 4.44 25.55 -8.09
C GLY A 60 4.11 26.54 -6.96
N TYR A 61 3.76 27.79 -7.27
CA TYR A 61 3.49 28.82 -6.26
C TYR A 61 1.99 28.89 -5.84
N PRO A 62 1.69 29.33 -4.61
CA PRO A 62 0.33 29.33 -4.07
C PRO A 62 -0.58 30.36 -4.76
N ALA A 63 -1.69 29.87 -5.34
CA ALA A 63 -2.62 30.63 -6.17
C ALA A 63 -4.08 30.64 -5.68
N HIS A 64 -4.37 30.11 -4.49
CA HIS A 64 -5.71 29.94 -3.91
C HIS A 64 -6.62 31.19 -4.03
N PHE A 65 -6.05 32.39 -3.85
CA PHE A 65 -6.82 33.65 -3.91
C PHE A 65 -7.42 33.97 -5.30
N GLY A 66 -7.07 33.21 -6.35
CA GLY A 66 -7.67 33.32 -7.68
C GLY A 66 -8.95 32.48 -7.88
N GLN A 67 -9.23 31.52 -6.99
CA GLN A 67 -10.31 30.53 -7.17
C GLN A 67 -11.68 31.18 -7.38
N MET A 68 -12.03 32.18 -6.55
CA MET A 68 -13.30 32.92 -6.70
C MET A 68 -13.36 33.81 -7.96
N GLU A 69 -12.21 34.24 -8.50
CA GLU A 69 -12.20 34.90 -9.81
C GLU A 69 -12.42 33.89 -10.94
N CYS A 70 -11.95 32.63 -10.85
CA CYS A 70 -12.34 31.60 -11.84
C CYS A 70 -13.86 31.47 -11.94
N VAL A 71 -14.56 31.37 -10.79
CA VAL A 71 -16.03 31.29 -10.74
C VAL A 71 -16.68 32.54 -11.35
N ARG A 72 -16.22 33.75 -11.00
CA ARG A 72 -16.71 35.02 -11.56
C ARG A 72 -16.51 35.10 -13.08
N MET A 73 -15.37 34.63 -13.58
CA MET A 73 -15.01 34.64 -15.00
C MET A 73 -15.77 33.58 -15.82
N ILE A 74 -16.15 32.46 -15.20
CA ILE A 74 -17.09 31.48 -15.78
C ILE A 74 -18.50 32.09 -15.89
N ALA A 75 -18.93 32.89 -14.91
CA ALA A 75 -20.23 33.58 -14.96
C ALA A 75 -20.30 34.74 -15.99
N SER A 76 -19.17 35.21 -16.53
CA SER A 76 -19.13 36.26 -17.57
C SER A 76 -19.83 35.82 -18.86
N PRO A 77 -20.54 36.72 -19.57
CA PRO A 77 -21.09 36.44 -20.91
C PRO A 77 -20.01 36.39 -22.01
N HIS A 78 -18.77 36.79 -21.74
CA HIS A 78 -17.73 36.88 -22.76
C HIS A 78 -16.95 35.57 -22.94
N TYR A 79 -16.88 35.03 -24.16
CA TYR A 79 -16.21 33.76 -24.46
C TYR A 79 -14.72 33.75 -24.09
N SER A 80 -14.02 34.87 -24.29
CA SER A 80 -12.61 35.05 -23.87
C SER A 80 -12.44 34.89 -22.36
N GLU A 81 -13.40 35.40 -21.59
CA GLU A 81 -13.40 35.35 -20.13
C GLU A 81 -13.78 33.97 -19.61
N LYS A 82 -14.88 33.39 -20.13
CA LYS A 82 -15.27 32.00 -19.86
C LYS A 82 -14.11 31.03 -20.14
N ARG A 83 -13.38 31.20 -21.25
CA ARG A 83 -12.26 30.34 -21.63
C ARG A 83 -11.13 30.35 -20.59
N VAL A 84 -10.80 31.51 -20.03
CA VAL A 84 -9.75 31.59 -18.97
C VAL A 84 -10.31 31.16 -17.61
N GLY A 85 -11.58 31.48 -17.31
CA GLY A 85 -12.25 31.02 -16.09
C GLY A 85 -12.33 29.48 -16.01
N TYR A 86 -12.77 28.82 -17.08
CA TYR A 86 -12.82 27.35 -17.16
C TYR A 86 -11.45 26.68 -17.12
N LEU A 87 -10.44 27.25 -17.81
CA LEU A 87 -9.06 26.77 -17.68
C LEU A 87 -8.56 26.92 -16.24
N GLY A 88 -8.87 28.04 -15.58
CA GLY A 88 -8.50 28.28 -14.20
C GLY A 88 -9.24 27.40 -13.20
N ALA A 89 -10.50 27.03 -13.46
CA ALA A 89 -11.22 26.03 -12.67
C ALA A 89 -10.51 24.67 -12.73
N MET A 90 -10.21 24.16 -13.94
CA MET A 90 -9.50 22.88 -14.14
C MET A 90 -8.07 22.84 -13.56
N MET A 91 -7.51 23.97 -13.12
CA MET A 91 -6.17 24.06 -12.53
C MET A 91 -6.16 24.44 -11.04
N LEU A 92 -7.10 25.25 -10.56
CA LEU A 92 -7.09 25.83 -9.20
C LEU A 92 -8.18 25.28 -8.27
N LEU A 93 -9.24 24.67 -8.81
CA LEU A 93 -10.30 24.05 -8.02
C LEU A 93 -10.04 22.55 -7.92
N ASP A 94 -10.24 22.01 -6.72
CA ASP A 94 -10.21 20.57 -6.46
C ASP A 94 -11.55 20.11 -5.87
N GLU A 95 -11.73 18.79 -5.74
CA GLU A 95 -12.95 18.17 -5.21
C GLU A 95 -13.13 18.33 -3.68
N LYS A 96 -12.20 19.03 -2.99
CA LYS A 96 -12.25 19.32 -1.55
C LYS A 96 -12.64 20.75 -1.24
N GLN A 97 -12.85 21.59 -2.26
CA GLN A 97 -13.22 23.00 -2.13
C GLN A 97 -14.69 23.20 -2.50
N ASP A 98 -15.46 23.82 -1.60
CA ASP A 98 -16.89 24.16 -1.80
C ASP A 98 -17.13 25.02 -3.06
N ALA A 99 -16.11 25.76 -3.50
CA ALA A 99 -16.13 26.54 -4.73
C ALA A 99 -16.37 25.71 -6.01
N SER A 100 -16.15 24.39 -5.96
CA SER A 100 -16.50 23.46 -7.03
C SER A 100 -18.02 23.30 -7.24
N LEU A 101 -18.83 23.48 -6.19
CA LEU A 101 -20.29 23.42 -6.29
C LEU A 101 -20.89 24.71 -6.89
N LEU A 102 -20.20 25.85 -6.71
CA LEU A 102 -20.63 27.13 -7.26
C LEU A 102 -20.60 27.16 -8.80
N ILE A 103 -19.72 26.39 -9.44
CA ILE A 103 -19.65 26.30 -10.90
C ILE A 103 -20.69 25.36 -11.51
N THR A 104 -21.35 24.47 -10.75
CA THR A 104 -22.34 23.51 -11.25
C THR A 104 -23.49 24.21 -11.99
N ASN A 105 -24.03 25.29 -11.41
CA ASN A 105 -25.09 26.08 -12.03
C ASN A 105 -24.60 26.79 -13.31
N SER A 106 -23.40 27.40 -13.28
CA SER A 106 -22.84 28.05 -14.48
C SER A 106 -22.57 27.06 -15.61
N ILE A 107 -22.08 25.85 -15.29
CA ILE A 107 -21.91 24.75 -16.25
C ILE A 107 -23.27 24.34 -16.83
N LYS A 108 -24.32 24.17 -16.00
CA LYS A 108 -25.67 23.82 -16.49
C LYS A 108 -26.21 24.82 -17.50
N ASN A 109 -26.03 26.12 -17.23
CA ASN A 109 -26.42 27.18 -18.16
C ASN A 109 -25.57 27.16 -19.45
N ASP A 110 -24.26 26.94 -19.34
CA ASP A 110 -23.35 26.88 -20.49
C ASP A 110 -23.50 25.62 -21.37
N LEU A 111 -23.98 24.50 -20.80
CA LEU A 111 -24.39 23.29 -21.53
C LEU A 111 -25.67 23.49 -22.37
N SER A 112 -26.46 24.51 -22.04
CA SER A 112 -27.67 24.92 -22.77
C SER A 112 -27.48 26.18 -23.62
N HIS A 113 -26.29 26.78 -23.58
CA HIS A 113 -25.95 27.99 -24.33
C HIS A 113 -25.90 27.74 -25.85
N SER A 114 -26.33 28.70 -26.67
CA SER A 114 -26.45 28.54 -28.13
C SER A 114 -25.13 28.32 -28.87
N ASN A 115 -24.04 28.91 -28.38
CA ASN A 115 -22.70 28.77 -28.96
C ASN A 115 -22.04 27.44 -28.55
N GLN A 116 -21.80 26.56 -29.53
CA GLN A 116 -21.10 25.29 -29.37
C GLN A 116 -19.72 25.39 -28.68
N TYR A 117 -19.00 26.52 -28.81
CA TYR A 117 -17.71 26.69 -28.16
C TYR A 117 -17.83 26.91 -26.65
N VAL A 118 -18.96 27.46 -26.17
CA VAL A 118 -19.26 27.60 -24.74
C VAL A 118 -19.66 26.24 -24.15
N GLN A 119 -20.59 25.52 -24.80
CA GLN A 119 -20.92 24.13 -24.45
C GLN A 119 -19.66 23.25 -24.37
N SER A 120 -18.76 23.41 -25.34
CA SER A 120 -17.47 22.69 -25.43
C SER A 120 -16.50 22.97 -24.28
N LEU A 121 -16.53 24.15 -23.66
CA LEU A 121 -15.75 24.49 -22.47
C LEU A 121 -16.37 23.89 -21.20
N ALA A 122 -17.69 23.99 -21.06
CA ALA A 122 -18.44 23.38 -19.96
C ALA A 122 -18.27 21.85 -19.94
N LEU A 123 -18.43 21.19 -21.10
CA LEU A 123 -18.16 19.75 -21.28
C LEU A 123 -16.70 19.37 -20.97
N CYS A 124 -15.73 20.20 -21.38
CA CYS A 124 -14.32 19.95 -21.10
C CYS A 124 -14.02 19.99 -19.60
N THR A 125 -14.58 20.99 -18.91
CA THR A 125 -14.38 21.18 -17.47
C THR A 125 -15.02 20.04 -16.68
N LEU A 126 -16.28 19.69 -16.98
CA LEU A 126 -16.98 18.59 -16.32
C LEU A 126 -16.28 17.24 -16.54
N ALA A 127 -15.73 16.99 -17.73
CA ALA A 127 -14.98 15.78 -18.05
C ALA A 127 -13.55 15.71 -17.45
N CYS A 128 -13.04 16.81 -16.89
CA CYS A 128 -11.70 16.87 -16.29
C CYS A 128 -11.71 17.02 -14.76
N MET A 129 -12.71 17.71 -14.19
CA MET A 129 -12.78 18.03 -12.75
C MET A 129 -14.18 17.85 -12.13
N GLY A 130 -15.11 17.15 -12.82
CA GLY A 130 -16.46 16.93 -12.29
C GLY A 130 -16.46 16.06 -11.03
N SER A 131 -16.96 16.61 -9.92
CA SER A 131 -17.22 15.86 -8.69
C SER A 131 -18.41 14.91 -8.85
N ALA A 132 -18.57 13.94 -7.94
CA ALA A 132 -19.68 12.98 -8.00
C ALA A 132 -21.07 13.66 -7.97
N GLU A 133 -21.20 14.78 -7.23
CA GLU A 133 -22.44 15.57 -7.15
C GLU A 133 -22.71 16.30 -8.47
N MET A 134 -21.70 16.98 -9.04
CA MET A 134 -21.79 17.60 -10.36
C MET A 134 -22.17 16.59 -11.45
N CYS A 135 -21.64 15.37 -11.36
CA CYS A 135 -21.96 14.27 -12.26
C CYS A 135 -23.42 13.82 -12.14
N ARG A 136 -24.00 13.75 -10.93
CA ARG A 136 -25.43 13.45 -10.72
C ARG A 136 -26.34 14.55 -11.27
N ASP A 137 -26.05 15.82 -10.96
CA ASP A 137 -26.88 16.97 -11.34
C ASP A 137 -26.94 17.25 -12.86
N LEU A 138 -25.87 16.89 -13.57
CA LEU A 138 -25.66 17.27 -14.97
C LEU A 138 -25.79 16.10 -15.96
N ALA A 139 -25.82 14.85 -15.51
CA ALA A 139 -25.98 13.67 -16.38
C ALA A 139 -27.17 13.76 -17.37
N PRO A 140 -28.36 14.26 -17.01
CA PRO A 140 -29.47 14.42 -17.96
C PRO A 140 -29.16 15.40 -19.11
N GLU A 141 -28.38 16.46 -18.85
CA GLU A 141 -27.94 17.40 -19.89
C GLU A 141 -26.91 16.75 -20.83
N ILE A 142 -26.07 15.84 -20.31
CA ILE A 142 -25.10 15.11 -21.13
C ILE A 142 -25.80 14.12 -22.07
N ASP A 143 -26.79 13.36 -21.59
CA ASP A 143 -27.60 12.50 -22.46
C ASP A 143 -28.36 13.30 -23.54
N ARG A 144 -28.96 14.44 -23.17
CA ARG A 144 -29.57 15.39 -24.13
C ARG A 144 -28.57 15.84 -25.21
N LEU A 145 -27.32 16.11 -24.85
CA LEU A 145 -26.27 16.54 -25.79
C LEU A 145 -25.70 15.38 -26.64
N LEU A 146 -25.66 14.15 -26.14
CA LEU A 146 -25.32 12.95 -26.93
C LEU A 146 -26.33 12.73 -28.08
N ARG A 147 -27.62 12.95 -27.81
CA ARG A 147 -28.72 12.81 -28.77
C ARG A 147 -28.87 13.97 -29.76
N GLY A 148 -28.02 15.00 -29.67
CA GLY A 148 -28.02 16.12 -30.61
C GLY A 148 -27.55 15.74 -32.03
N THR A 149 -27.38 16.72 -32.91
CA THR A 149 -26.88 16.51 -34.29
C THR A 149 -25.41 16.88 -34.46
N ASN A 150 -24.84 17.72 -33.59
CA ASN A 150 -23.51 18.29 -33.76
C ASN A 150 -22.37 17.33 -33.33
N SER A 151 -21.66 16.75 -34.30
CA SER A 151 -20.52 15.84 -34.07
C SER A 151 -19.39 16.43 -33.21
N TYR A 152 -19.16 17.74 -33.25
CA TYR A 152 -18.15 18.41 -32.41
C TYR A 152 -18.52 18.39 -30.93
N ILE A 153 -19.82 18.46 -30.63
CA ILE A 153 -20.37 18.33 -29.27
C ILE A 153 -20.46 16.85 -28.86
N LYS A 154 -20.99 15.97 -29.73
CA LYS A 154 -21.13 14.53 -29.44
C LYS A 154 -19.84 13.90 -28.93
N LYS A 155 -18.70 14.13 -29.60
CA LYS A 155 -17.41 13.55 -29.20
C LYS A 155 -16.92 14.03 -27.83
N LYS A 156 -17.32 15.23 -27.40
CA LYS A 156 -17.04 15.78 -26.07
C LYS A 156 -18.04 15.27 -25.02
N ALA A 157 -19.32 15.20 -25.36
CA ALA A 157 -20.35 14.64 -24.50
C ALA A 157 -20.10 13.15 -24.21
N ALA A 158 -19.61 12.36 -25.17
CA ALA A 158 -19.28 10.94 -24.97
C ALA A 158 -18.12 10.74 -23.97
N LEU A 159 -17.07 11.57 -24.06
CA LEU A 159 -15.97 11.53 -23.09
C LEU A 159 -16.36 12.13 -21.73
N CYS A 160 -17.36 13.02 -21.69
CA CYS A 160 -17.95 13.51 -20.44
C CYS A 160 -18.82 12.44 -19.75
N ALA A 161 -19.61 11.68 -20.53
CA ALA A 161 -20.34 10.51 -20.03
C ALA A 161 -19.39 9.42 -19.49
N VAL A 162 -18.24 9.19 -20.15
CA VAL A 162 -17.16 8.34 -19.62
C VAL A 162 -16.67 8.79 -18.24
N HIS A 163 -16.49 10.10 -18.03
CA HIS A 163 -16.10 10.63 -16.71
C HIS A 163 -17.22 10.43 -15.67
N ILE A 164 -18.47 10.69 -16.05
CA ILE A 164 -19.64 10.47 -15.18
C ILE A 164 -19.75 8.99 -14.75
N VAL A 165 -19.65 8.04 -15.69
CA VAL A 165 -19.72 6.59 -15.40
C VAL A 165 -18.58 6.15 -14.48
N ARG A 166 -17.38 6.71 -14.62
CA ARG A 166 -16.25 6.43 -13.72
C ARG A 166 -16.40 7.01 -12.31
N LYS A 167 -17.11 8.14 -12.17
CA LYS A 167 -17.37 8.81 -10.87
C LYS A 167 -18.62 8.27 -10.17
N VAL A 168 -19.64 7.88 -10.92
CA VAL A 168 -20.96 7.47 -10.45
C VAL A 168 -21.47 6.34 -11.36
N GLN A 169 -21.17 5.10 -10.96
CA GLN A 169 -21.44 3.90 -11.76
C GLN A 169 -22.95 3.68 -11.95
N ASP A 170 -23.77 4.05 -10.96
CA ASP A 170 -25.25 4.04 -10.98
C ASP A 170 -25.86 4.67 -12.25
N LEU A 171 -25.17 5.63 -12.87
CA LEU A 171 -25.66 6.39 -14.02
C LEU A 171 -25.32 5.73 -15.38
N GLY A 172 -24.68 4.56 -15.40
CA GLY A 172 -24.29 3.87 -16.64
C GLY A 172 -25.46 3.53 -17.55
N GLU A 173 -26.58 3.08 -16.98
CA GLU A 173 -27.78 2.65 -17.73
C GLU A 173 -28.39 3.77 -18.58
N LEU A 174 -28.40 5.01 -18.06
CA LEU A 174 -28.90 6.19 -18.76
C LEU A 174 -28.20 6.39 -20.12
N PHE A 175 -26.90 6.12 -20.17
CA PHE A 175 -26.08 6.37 -21.36
C PHE A 175 -26.03 5.18 -22.34
N ALA A 176 -26.39 3.96 -21.93
CA ALA A 176 -26.28 2.78 -22.78
C ALA A 176 -27.11 2.86 -24.09
N PRO A 177 -28.37 3.36 -24.12
CA PRO A 177 -29.13 3.53 -25.36
C PRO A 177 -28.48 4.55 -26.31
N ALA A 178 -28.00 5.67 -25.76
CA ALA A 178 -27.32 6.71 -26.53
C ALA A 178 -25.98 6.19 -27.10
N ALA A 179 -25.19 5.48 -26.29
CA ALA A 179 -23.92 4.88 -26.70
C ALA A 179 -24.09 3.91 -27.88
N ARG A 180 -25.13 3.06 -27.86
CA ARG A 180 -25.46 2.17 -28.99
C ARG A 180 -25.82 2.96 -30.25
N SER A 181 -26.60 4.03 -30.12
CA SER A 181 -26.97 4.89 -31.25
C SER A 181 -25.80 5.68 -31.86
N LEU A 182 -24.65 5.74 -31.20
CA LEU A 182 -23.46 6.44 -31.71
C LEU A 182 -22.53 5.52 -32.52
N LEU A 183 -22.75 4.19 -32.54
CA LEU A 183 -21.99 3.25 -33.38
C LEU A 183 -22.29 3.37 -34.88
N SER A 184 -23.38 4.03 -35.27
CA SER A 184 -23.74 4.28 -36.67
C SER A 184 -23.24 5.62 -37.23
N GLU A 185 -22.52 6.40 -36.42
CA GLU A 185 -21.98 7.70 -36.83
C GLU A 185 -20.75 7.57 -37.74
N LYS A 186 -20.72 8.34 -38.83
CA LYS A 186 -19.60 8.33 -39.79
C LYS A 186 -18.37 9.09 -39.29
N ASN A 187 -18.50 9.91 -38.25
CA ASN A 187 -17.39 10.70 -37.73
C ASN A 187 -16.53 9.86 -36.78
N HIS A 188 -15.30 9.53 -37.20
CA HIS A 188 -14.32 8.75 -36.41
C HIS A 188 -14.14 9.27 -34.97
N GLY A 189 -14.12 10.59 -34.77
CA GLY A 189 -13.99 11.20 -33.44
C GLY A 189 -15.20 10.99 -32.53
N VAL A 190 -16.41 10.87 -33.10
CA VAL A 190 -17.62 10.47 -32.35
C VAL A 190 -17.59 8.97 -32.08
N LEU A 191 -17.21 8.17 -33.08
CA LEU A 191 -17.13 6.71 -32.97
C LEU A 191 -16.10 6.26 -31.92
N TYR A 192 -14.93 6.91 -31.85
CA TYR A 192 -13.94 6.73 -30.79
C TYR A 192 -14.55 7.02 -29.42
N GLY A 193 -15.29 8.12 -29.27
CA GLY A 193 -15.99 8.46 -28.02
C GLY A 193 -17.03 7.42 -27.62
N ALA A 194 -17.80 6.91 -28.57
CA ALA A 194 -18.78 5.85 -28.36
C ALA A 194 -18.13 4.53 -27.93
N VAL A 195 -17.08 4.10 -28.64
CA VAL A 195 -16.34 2.86 -28.31
C VAL A 195 -15.70 2.96 -26.91
N VAL A 196 -15.13 4.11 -26.53
CA VAL A 196 -14.63 4.30 -25.15
C VAL A 196 -15.76 4.27 -24.13
N LEU A 197 -16.90 4.92 -24.38
CA LEU A 197 -18.07 4.87 -23.49
C LEU A 197 -18.58 3.43 -23.28
N ILE A 198 -18.73 2.66 -24.36
CA ILE A 198 -19.15 1.25 -24.29
C ILE A 198 -18.08 0.40 -23.56
N THR A 199 -16.78 0.66 -23.79
CA THR A 199 -15.68 -0.04 -23.08
C THR A 199 -15.80 0.09 -21.57
N GLU A 200 -16.13 1.28 -21.06
CA GLU A 200 -16.28 1.52 -19.62
C GLU A 200 -17.61 0.94 -19.09
N LEU A 201 -18.72 1.12 -19.82
CA LEU A 201 -20.03 0.54 -19.45
C LEU A 201 -19.97 -0.99 -19.32
N CYS A 202 -19.31 -1.67 -20.27
CA CYS A 202 -19.11 -3.12 -20.22
C CYS A 202 -18.08 -3.57 -19.18
N ALA A 203 -17.24 -2.67 -18.64
CA ALA A 203 -16.28 -3.02 -17.59
C ALA A 203 -16.93 -3.07 -16.20
N TRP A 204 -18.01 -2.30 -15.97
CA TRP A 204 -18.72 -2.23 -14.69
C TRP A 204 -20.00 -3.07 -14.65
N ASN A 205 -20.81 -3.09 -15.72
CA ASN A 205 -22.16 -3.67 -15.70
C ASN A 205 -22.27 -4.94 -16.58
N PRO A 206 -22.35 -6.16 -16.01
CA PRO A 206 -22.43 -7.42 -16.78
C PRO A 206 -23.63 -7.49 -17.73
N GLU A 207 -24.80 -7.01 -17.31
CA GLU A 207 -26.02 -6.98 -18.16
C GLU A 207 -25.83 -6.09 -19.40
N THR A 208 -25.10 -4.98 -19.23
CA THR A 208 -24.75 -4.07 -20.33
C THR A 208 -23.76 -4.71 -21.29
N LEU A 209 -22.83 -5.55 -20.79
CA LEU A 209 -21.95 -6.38 -21.62
C LEU A 209 -22.76 -7.36 -22.49
N GLU A 210 -23.82 -7.98 -21.95
CA GLU A 210 -24.71 -8.86 -22.75
C GLU A 210 -25.50 -8.11 -23.83
N LEU A 211 -25.93 -6.88 -23.56
CA LEU A 211 -26.56 -6.02 -24.55
C LEU A 211 -25.61 -5.68 -25.71
N PHE A 212 -24.36 -5.30 -25.40
CA PHE A 212 -23.37 -4.90 -26.41
C PHE A 212 -22.66 -6.07 -27.11
N ARG A 213 -22.68 -7.29 -26.57
CA ARG A 213 -22.28 -8.52 -27.32
C ARG A 213 -23.03 -8.64 -28.65
N LYS A 214 -24.29 -8.20 -28.70
CA LYS A 214 -25.12 -8.23 -29.92
C LYS A 214 -24.65 -7.23 -31.00
N THR A 215 -23.80 -6.26 -30.66
CA THR A 215 -23.18 -5.31 -31.60
C THR A 215 -21.75 -5.67 -32.02
N VAL A 216 -21.24 -6.85 -31.63
CA VAL A 216 -19.94 -7.36 -32.10
C VAL A 216 -19.85 -7.44 -33.62
N PRO A 217 -20.86 -7.93 -34.38
CA PRO A 217 -20.80 -7.92 -35.84
C PRO A 217 -20.68 -6.52 -36.45
N ASP A 218 -21.35 -5.52 -35.88
CA ASP A 218 -21.29 -4.12 -36.33
C ASP A 218 -19.86 -3.57 -36.14
N LEU A 219 -19.28 -3.78 -34.96
CA LEU A 219 -17.90 -3.42 -34.63
C LEU A 219 -16.88 -4.13 -35.54
N VAL A 220 -17.13 -5.41 -35.87
CA VAL A 220 -16.32 -6.19 -36.80
C VAL A 220 -16.39 -5.63 -38.21
N GLN A 221 -17.57 -5.23 -38.69
CA GLN A 221 -17.73 -4.59 -40.00
C GLN A 221 -17.04 -3.22 -40.07
N ILE A 222 -17.16 -2.41 -39.01
CA ILE A 222 -16.44 -1.13 -38.88
C ILE A 222 -14.92 -1.35 -38.94
N MET A 223 -14.39 -2.31 -38.18
CA MET A 223 -12.96 -2.62 -38.18
C MET A 223 -12.48 -3.19 -39.51
N LYS A 224 -13.22 -4.12 -40.14
CA LYS A 224 -12.93 -4.59 -41.51
C LYS A 224 -12.92 -3.42 -42.50
N GLY A 225 -13.81 -2.44 -42.31
CA GLY A 225 -13.79 -1.15 -43.01
C GLY A 225 -12.47 -0.38 -42.85
N LEU A 226 -12.00 -0.17 -41.61
CA LEU A 226 -10.73 0.54 -41.34
C LEU A 226 -9.49 -0.19 -41.87
N VAL A 227 -9.50 -1.52 -41.88
CA VAL A 227 -8.37 -2.37 -42.34
C VAL A 227 -8.32 -2.49 -43.87
N ILE A 228 -9.46 -2.44 -44.56
CA ILE A 228 -9.55 -2.56 -46.02
C ILE A 228 -9.54 -1.17 -46.69
N SER A 229 -10.07 -0.13 -46.02
CA SER A 229 -10.07 1.23 -46.55
C SER A 229 -8.69 1.87 -46.45
N GLY A 230 -7.95 1.82 -47.56
CA GLY A 230 -6.67 2.52 -47.68
C GLY A 230 -6.80 4.04 -47.50
N TYR A 231 -5.74 4.62 -46.94
CA TYR A 231 -5.39 6.05 -46.87
C TYR A 231 -6.56 7.05 -46.77
N SER A 232 -6.90 7.44 -45.53
CA SER A 232 -7.71 8.63 -45.26
C SER A 232 -6.83 9.82 -44.88
N PRO A 233 -6.80 10.93 -45.65
CA PRO A 233 -5.87 12.05 -45.41
C PRO A 233 -5.96 12.72 -44.03
N GLU A 234 -7.10 12.63 -43.33
CA GLU A 234 -7.28 13.19 -41.99
C GLU A 234 -6.90 12.21 -40.86
N HIS A 235 -6.79 10.91 -41.15
CA HIS A 235 -6.75 9.84 -40.13
C HIS A 235 -5.65 8.79 -40.37
N ASP A 236 -4.94 8.82 -41.50
CA ASP A 236 -3.76 8.00 -41.73
C ASP A 236 -2.60 8.42 -40.82
N VAL A 237 -1.94 7.44 -40.20
CA VAL A 237 -0.66 7.66 -39.52
C VAL A 237 0.37 6.65 -40.04
N ALA A 238 1.19 7.10 -40.99
CA ALA A 238 2.27 6.34 -41.62
C ALA A 238 1.81 5.06 -42.36
N GLY A 239 0.68 5.15 -43.08
CA GLY A 239 0.11 4.07 -43.88
C GLY A 239 -0.93 3.22 -43.16
N VAL A 240 -1.39 3.64 -41.98
CA VAL A 240 -2.43 2.95 -41.18
C VAL A 240 -3.61 3.89 -40.94
N SER A 241 -4.79 3.51 -41.45
CA SER A 241 -6.05 4.25 -41.32
C SER A 241 -6.61 4.20 -39.88
N ASP A 242 -6.52 5.31 -39.15
CA ASP A 242 -7.00 5.50 -37.76
C ASP A 242 -6.58 4.40 -36.75
N PRO A 243 -5.28 4.32 -36.41
CA PRO A 243 -4.77 3.34 -35.43
C PRO A 243 -5.38 3.53 -34.04
N PHE A 244 -5.84 4.73 -33.68
CA PHE A 244 -6.40 5.02 -32.36
C PHE A 244 -7.79 4.41 -32.21
N LEU A 245 -8.65 4.55 -33.23
CA LEU A 245 -9.95 3.90 -33.29
C LEU A 245 -9.80 2.38 -33.40
N GLN A 246 -8.87 1.89 -34.23
CA GLN A 246 -8.57 0.45 -34.35
C GLN A 246 -8.22 -0.18 -32.99
N VAL A 247 -7.27 0.40 -32.24
CA VAL A 247 -6.88 -0.10 -30.90
C VAL A 247 -8.05 -0.03 -29.91
N ARG A 248 -8.94 0.97 -29.99
CA ARG A 248 -10.13 1.02 -29.13
C ARG A 248 -11.15 -0.07 -29.48
N ILE A 249 -11.40 -0.33 -30.76
CA ILE A 249 -12.32 -1.40 -31.18
C ILE A 249 -11.77 -2.76 -30.75
N LEU A 250 -10.47 -3.04 -30.97
CA LEU A 250 -9.82 -4.27 -30.50
C LEU A 250 -9.96 -4.45 -28.98
N ARG A 251 -9.73 -3.38 -28.20
CA ARG A 251 -9.89 -3.41 -26.74
C ARG A 251 -11.33 -3.69 -26.29
N LEU A 252 -12.33 -3.12 -26.97
CA LEU A 252 -13.74 -3.39 -26.69
C LEU A 252 -14.10 -4.84 -27.06
N LEU A 253 -13.67 -5.31 -28.23
CA LEU A 253 -13.85 -6.69 -28.67
C LEU A 253 -13.26 -7.70 -27.65
N ARG A 254 -12.09 -7.42 -27.07
CA ARG A 254 -11.52 -8.26 -26.00
C ARG A 254 -12.46 -8.42 -24.80
N ILE A 255 -13.10 -7.34 -24.34
CA ILE A 255 -14.03 -7.38 -23.20
C ILE A 255 -15.32 -8.14 -23.58
N LEU A 256 -15.87 -7.88 -24.77
CA LEU A 256 -17.13 -8.50 -25.23
C LEU A 256 -16.99 -10.02 -25.48
N GLY A 257 -15.85 -10.44 -26.07
CA GLY A 257 -15.52 -11.85 -26.32
C GLY A 257 -15.07 -12.63 -25.08
N ARG A 258 -14.72 -11.94 -23.99
CA ARG A 258 -14.30 -12.60 -22.74
C ARG A 258 -15.40 -13.51 -22.22
N ASN A 259 -15.05 -14.78 -22.02
CA ASN A 259 -15.95 -15.87 -21.63
C ASN A 259 -17.18 -16.06 -22.55
N ASN A 260 -17.12 -15.66 -23.83
CA ASN A 260 -18.21 -15.88 -24.79
C ASN A 260 -17.69 -16.39 -26.14
N GLU A 261 -18.03 -17.62 -26.48
CA GLU A 261 -17.54 -18.32 -27.67
C GLU A 261 -18.15 -17.73 -28.95
N ALA A 262 -19.48 -17.59 -29.02
CA ALA A 262 -20.16 -17.01 -30.20
C ALA A 262 -19.67 -15.59 -30.57
N ALA A 263 -19.35 -14.74 -29.58
CA ALA A 263 -18.74 -13.43 -29.81
C ALA A 263 -17.28 -13.53 -30.25
N SER A 264 -16.51 -14.49 -29.70
CA SER A 264 -15.13 -14.76 -30.11
C SER A 264 -15.05 -15.27 -31.56
N ASP A 265 -15.94 -16.19 -31.94
CA ASP A 265 -16.03 -16.75 -33.30
C ASP A 265 -16.37 -15.67 -34.33
N ALA A 266 -17.31 -14.77 -33.99
CA ALA A 266 -17.66 -13.63 -34.85
C ALA A 266 -16.51 -12.64 -35.09
N MET A 267 -15.44 -12.66 -34.28
CA MET A 267 -14.26 -11.79 -34.43
C MET A 267 -12.96 -12.51 -34.81
N ASN A 268 -12.87 -13.85 -34.71
CA ASN A 268 -11.65 -14.62 -35.05
C ASN A 268 -11.15 -14.29 -36.47
N ASP A 269 -12.08 -14.24 -37.42
CA ASP A 269 -11.91 -13.87 -38.83
C ASP A 269 -11.20 -12.50 -39.02
N LEU A 270 -11.63 -11.51 -38.24
CA LEU A 270 -11.06 -10.16 -38.23
C LEU A 270 -9.70 -10.13 -37.56
N LEU A 271 -9.54 -10.81 -36.43
CA LEU A 271 -8.28 -10.85 -35.69
C LEU A 271 -7.17 -11.51 -36.52
N ALA A 272 -7.49 -12.57 -37.28
CA ALA A 272 -6.61 -13.15 -38.28
C ALA A 272 -6.24 -12.14 -39.38
N GLN A 273 -7.24 -11.48 -39.99
CA GLN A 273 -7.02 -10.47 -41.04
C GLN A 273 -6.14 -9.30 -40.58
N VAL A 274 -6.33 -8.79 -39.36
CA VAL A 274 -5.51 -7.73 -38.77
C VAL A 274 -4.09 -8.22 -38.51
N ALA A 275 -3.94 -9.45 -37.98
CA ALA A 275 -2.65 -10.06 -37.69
C ALA A 275 -1.80 -10.34 -38.95
N THR A 276 -2.43 -10.60 -40.11
CA THR A 276 -1.72 -10.81 -41.39
C THR A 276 -1.47 -9.52 -42.18
N ASN A 277 -2.42 -8.56 -42.16
CA ASN A 277 -2.39 -7.43 -43.08
C ASN A 277 -1.76 -6.16 -42.51
N THR A 278 -1.58 -6.06 -41.18
CA THR A 278 -1.01 -4.86 -40.56
C THR A 278 0.51 -4.81 -40.76
N ASP A 279 1.02 -3.71 -41.32
CA ASP A 279 2.47 -3.53 -41.46
C ASP A 279 3.16 -3.41 -40.08
N SER A 280 4.17 -4.25 -39.88
CA SER A 280 5.00 -4.30 -38.67
C SER A 280 6.32 -3.52 -38.81
N THR A 281 6.59 -2.82 -39.92
CA THR A 281 7.78 -1.95 -40.03
C THR A 281 7.67 -0.67 -39.20
N LYS A 282 6.46 -0.23 -38.83
CA LYS A 282 6.20 1.01 -38.09
C LYS A 282 5.67 0.75 -36.68
N THR A 283 6.04 1.62 -35.74
CA THR A 283 5.53 1.61 -34.35
C THR A 283 4.01 1.65 -34.28
N VAL A 284 3.35 2.31 -35.24
CA VAL A 284 1.88 2.41 -35.35
C VAL A 284 1.24 1.04 -35.56
N GLY A 285 1.64 0.30 -36.60
CA GLY A 285 1.10 -1.04 -36.86
C GLY A 285 1.52 -2.05 -35.78
N ASN A 286 2.71 -1.92 -35.20
CA ASN A 286 3.10 -2.71 -34.03
C ASN A 286 2.22 -2.44 -32.79
N ALA A 287 1.66 -1.23 -32.62
CA ALA A 287 0.70 -0.93 -31.56
C ALA A 287 -0.70 -1.53 -31.83
N VAL A 288 -1.15 -1.55 -33.09
CA VAL A 288 -2.37 -2.26 -33.50
C VAL A 288 -2.20 -3.76 -33.25
N LEU A 289 -1.12 -4.36 -33.77
CA LEU A 289 -0.78 -5.78 -33.57
C LEU A 289 -0.64 -6.15 -32.09
N TYR A 290 -0.11 -5.27 -31.24
CA TYR A 290 -0.02 -5.49 -29.80
C TYR A 290 -1.42 -5.62 -29.15
N GLU A 291 -2.36 -4.73 -29.45
CA GLU A 291 -3.73 -4.86 -28.92
C GLU A 291 -4.47 -6.06 -29.55
N THR A 292 -4.22 -6.38 -30.84
CA THR A 292 -4.73 -7.59 -31.49
C THR A 292 -4.26 -8.86 -30.77
N VAL A 293 -2.95 -8.95 -30.47
CA VAL A 293 -2.36 -10.05 -29.72
C VAL A 293 -2.99 -10.15 -28.32
N LEU A 294 -3.08 -9.04 -27.57
CA LEU A 294 -3.78 -9.03 -26.28
C LEU A 294 -5.25 -9.47 -26.38
N THR A 295 -5.92 -9.16 -27.48
CA THR A 295 -7.32 -9.54 -27.71
C THR A 295 -7.44 -11.05 -27.93
N VAL A 296 -6.61 -11.64 -28.80
CA VAL A 296 -6.55 -13.09 -29.06
C VAL A 296 -6.31 -13.90 -27.78
N LEU A 297 -5.48 -13.40 -26.86
CA LEU A 297 -5.01 -14.15 -25.70
C LEU A 297 -5.97 -14.18 -24.50
N ASP A 298 -6.82 -13.15 -24.35
CA ASP A 298 -7.80 -13.04 -23.24
C ASP A 298 -9.19 -13.58 -23.63
N ILE A 299 -9.44 -13.83 -24.92
CA ILE A 299 -10.67 -14.48 -25.42
C ILE A 299 -10.47 -15.99 -25.67
N LYS A 300 -11.57 -16.72 -25.84
CA LYS A 300 -11.56 -18.12 -26.29
C LYS A 300 -11.40 -18.20 -27.81
N SER A 301 -10.25 -17.79 -28.32
CA SER A 301 -9.92 -17.87 -29.75
C SER A 301 -9.53 -19.28 -30.18
N GLU A 302 -9.52 -19.52 -31.49
CA GLU A 302 -8.92 -20.71 -32.10
C GLU A 302 -7.43 -20.87 -31.71
N SER A 303 -6.95 -22.11 -31.63
CA SER A 303 -5.56 -22.44 -31.28
C SER A 303 -4.56 -21.99 -32.36
N GLY A 304 -4.92 -22.04 -33.64
CA GLY A 304 -4.09 -21.51 -34.74
C GLY A 304 -3.80 -20.01 -34.58
N LEU A 305 -4.83 -19.24 -34.18
CA LEU A 305 -4.71 -17.80 -33.96
C LEU A 305 -3.85 -17.47 -32.72
N ARG A 306 -3.91 -18.28 -31.65
CA ARG A 306 -3.00 -18.16 -30.50
C ARG A 306 -1.54 -18.44 -30.88
N ILE A 307 -1.30 -19.47 -31.70
CA ILE A 307 0.05 -19.78 -32.20
C ILE A 307 0.59 -18.61 -33.04
N LEU A 308 -0.24 -18.01 -33.90
CA LEU A 308 0.12 -16.80 -34.65
C LEU A 308 0.45 -15.62 -33.71
N ALA A 309 -0.35 -15.39 -32.67
CA ALA A 309 -0.10 -14.32 -31.69
C ALA A 309 1.22 -14.50 -30.92
N VAL A 310 1.56 -15.73 -30.50
CA VAL A 310 2.86 -16.03 -29.87
C VAL A 310 4.01 -15.85 -30.87
N ASN A 311 3.84 -16.24 -32.14
CA ASN A 311 4.87 -16.01 -33.17
C ASN A 311 5.11 -14.50 -33.43
N ILE A 312 4.07 -13.66 -33.35
CA ILE A 312 4.19 -12.19 -33.43
C ILE A 312 4.98 -11.67 -32.22
N LEU A 313 4.72 -12.15 -31.00
CA LEU A 313 5.51 -11.79 -29.82
C LEU A 313 6.96 -12.27 -29.90
N GLY A 314 7.22 -13.45 -30.48
CA GLY A 314 8.56 -13.92 -30.80
C GLY A 314 9.31 -12.99 -31.76
N ARG A 315 8.63 -12.47 -32.79
CA ARG A 315 9.18 -11.43 -33.68
C ARG A 315 9.43 -10.11 -32.95
N PHE A 316 8.57 -9.72 -32.00
CA PHE A 316 8.76 -8.51 -31.20
C PHE A 316 9.92 -8.64 -30.20
N LEU A 317 10.15 -9.81 -29.60
CA LEU A 317 11.35 -10.09 -28.78
C LEU A 317 12.67 -9.97 -29.57
N LEU A 318 12.65 -10.24 -30.87
CA LEU A 318 13.81 -10.14 -31.76
C LEU A 318 13.97 -8.74 -32.39
N ASN A 319 13.17 -7.76 -31.99
CA ASN A 319 13.24 -6.41 -32.54
C ASN A 319 14.37 -5.59 -31.91
N ASN A 320 15.08 -4.78 -32.71
CA ASN A 320 16.13 -3.88 -32.22
C ASN A 320 15.58 -2.80 -31.27
N ASP A 321 14.32 -2.37 -31.44
CA ASP A 321 13.69 -1.39 -30.55
C ASP A 321 13.41 -1.98 -29.16
N ARG A 322 14.04 -1.38 -28.14
CA ARG A 322 13.86 -1.72 -26.73
C ARG A 322 12.41 -1.57 -26.27
N ASN A 323 11.66 -0.62 -26.82
CA ASN A 323 10.25 -0.43 -26.51
C ASN A 323 9.44 -1.65 -26.94
N ILE A 324 9.67 -2.14 -28.16
CA ILE A 324 8.98 -3.32 -28.70
C ILE A 324 9.35 -4.58 -27.91
N ARG A 325 10.62 -4.76 -27.50
CA ARG A 325 11.03 -5.87 -26.63
C ARG A 325 10.44 -5.80 -25.22
N TYR A 326 10.40 -4.63 -24.59
CA TYR A 326 9.72 -4.41 -23.31
C TYR A 326 8.23 -4.75 -23.38
N ILE A 327 7.55 -4.28 -24.45
CA ILE A 327 6.14 -4.57 -24.74
C ILE A 327 5.92 -6.07 -24.95
N ALA A 328 6.80 -6.76 -25.68
CA ALA A 328 6.72 -8.20 -25.91
C ALA A 328 6.82 -9.01 -24.62
N MET A 329 7.79 -8.72 -23.76
CA MET A 329 7.94 -9.39 -22.46
C MET A 329 6.74 -9.12 -21.54
N THR A 330 6.24 -7.88 -21.51
CA THR A 330 5.05 -7.50 -20.73
C THR A 330 3.78 -8.22 -21.23
N CYS A 331 3.71 -8.57 -22.52
CA CYS A 331 2.69 -9.46 -23.06
C CYS A 331 2.90 -10.91 -22.61
N LEU A 332 4.09 -11.47 -22.87
CA LEU A 332 4.41 -12.87 -22.59
C LEU A 332 4.23 -13.22 -21.10
N GLN A 333 4.56 -12.31 -20.19
CA GLN A 333 4.33 -12.44 -18.75
C GLN A 333 2.88 -12.75 -18.38
N LYS A 334 1.91 -12.13 -19.08
CA LYS A 334 0.47 -12.41 -18.87
C LYS A 334 0.05 -13.78 -19.43
N ILE A 335 0.81 -14.31 -20.39
CA ILE A 335 0.52 -15.59 -21.07
C ILE A 335 1.09 -16.78 -20.28
N VAL A 336 2.14 -16.60 -19.48
CA VAL A 336 2.82 -17.72 -18.78
C VAL A 336 1.86 -18.58 -17.94
N GLY A 337 0.85 -17.97 -17.32
CA GLY A 337 -0.16 -18.69 -16.54
C GLY A 337 -1.18 -19.48 -17.38
N THR A 338 -1.36 -19.16 -18.67
CA THR A 338 -2.33 -19.78 -19.58
C THR A 338 -1.66 -20.79 -20.52
N ASP A 339 -0.63 -20.36 -21.25
CA ASP A 339 -0.02 -21.09 -22.36
C ASP A 339 1.52 -21.21 -22.17
N HIS A 340 1.94 -21.65 -20.97
CA HIS A 340 3.34 -21.79 -20.54
C HIS A 340 4.26 -22.44 -21.61
N ASN A 341 3.81 -23.55 -22.22
CA ASN A 341 4.56 -24.31 -23.23
C ASN A 341 4.84 -23.53 -24.53
N ALA A 342 4.02 -22.52 -24.85
CA ALA A 342 4.25 -21.67 -26.01
C ALA A 342 5.36 -20.64 -25.72
N VAL A 343 5.34 -20.04 -24.52
CA VAL A 343 6.34 -19.04 -24.09
C VAL A 343 7.73 -19.67 -23.89
N GLN A 344 7.82 -20.91 -23.37
CA GLN A 344 9.08 -21.66 -23.20
C GLN A 344 9.93 -21.75 -24.47
N ARG A 345 9.31 -21.72 -25.67
CA ARG A 345 10.02 -21.74 -26.97
C ARG A 345 10.97 -20.55 -27.15
N HIS A 346 10.64 -19.41 -26.54
CA HIS A 346 11.42 -18.18 -26.63
C HIS A 346 12.36 -17.96 -25.44
N ARG A 347 12.52 -18.95 -24.54
CA ARG A 347 13.29 -18.80 -23.28
C ARG A 347 14.73 -18.30 -23.49
N GLY A 348 15.39 -18.68 -24.59
CA GLY A 348 16.76 -18.24 -24.89
C GLY A 348 16.81 -16.71 -25.06
N THR A 349 16.02 -16.17 -25.99
CA THR A 349 15.92 -14.72 -26.25
C THR A 349 15.50 -13.92 -25.00
N ILE A 350 14.67 -14.51 -24.13
CA ILE A 350 14.24 -13.89 -22.87
C ILE A 350 15.41 -13.82 -21.88
N VAL A 351 16.17 -14.91 -21.71
CA VAL A 351 17.39 -14.95 -20.88
C VAL A 351 18.47 -14.03 -21.43
N ASP A 352 18.62 -13.92 -22.76
CA ASP A 352 19.55 -12.96 -23.37
C ASP A 352 19.15 -11.51 -23.12
N CYS A 353 17.86 -11.21 -22.91
CA CYS A 353 17.41 -9.87 -22.50
C CYS A 353 17.80 -9.50 -21.05
N LEU A 354 18.22 -10.45 -20.20
CA LEU A 354 18.87 -10.14 -18.91
C LEU A 354 20.22 -9.42 -19.11
N LYS A 355 20.82 -9.56 -20.29
CA LYS A 355 22.13 -9.00 -20.67
C LYS A 355 21.99 -7.67 -21.44
N ASP A 356 20.78 -7.11 -21.58
CA ASP A 356 20.59 -5.79 -22.19
C ASP A 356 21.18 -4.66 -21.32
N GLN A 357 21.37 -3.48 -21.91
CA GLN A 357 21.81 -2.29 -21.19
C GLN A 357 20.66 -1.62 -20.42
N ASP A 358 19.44 -1.66 -20.95
CA ASP A 358 18.28 -0.97 -20.37
C ASP A 358 17.73 -1.66 -19.10
N ALA A 359 17.48 -0.87 -18.05
CA ALA A 359 17.02 -1.37 -16.76
C ALA A 359 15.55 -1.85 -16.76
N SER A 360 14.70 -1.28 -17.61
CA SER A 360 13.29 -1.67 -17.75
C SER A 360 13.16 -2.99 -18.51
N VAL A 361 13.97 -3.16 -19.56
CA VAL A 361 14.13 -4.43 -20.29
C VAL A 361 14.66 -5.51 -19.34
N LYS A 362 15.74 -5.23 -18.58
CA LYS A 362 16.30 -6.18 -17.60
C LYS A 362 15.29 -6.58 -16.52
N ARG A 363 14.53 -5.63 -15.96
CA ARG A 363 13.49 -5.95 -14.95
C ARG A 363 12.43 -6.90 -15.52
N ARG A 364 11.84 -6.61 -16.68
CA ARG A 364 10.85 -7.52 -17.30
C ARG A 364 11.45 -8.85 -17.74
N ALA A 365 12.70 -8.88 -18.17
CA ALA A 365 13.41 -10.13 -18.46
C ALA A 365 13.61 -10.99 -17.20
N LEU A 366 13.92 -10.38 -16.06
CA LEU A 366 14.02 -11.05 -14.75
C LEU A 366 12.65 -11.61 -14.31
N GLU A 367 11.62 -10.76 -14.24
CA GLU A 367 10.25 -11.15 -13.87
C GLU A 367 9.75 -12.33 -14.72
N LEU A 368 9.97 -12.27 -16.04
CA LEU A 368 9.55 -13.30 -17.00
C LEU A 368 10.42 -14.57 -16.91
N SER A 369 11.73 -14.45 -16.69
CA SER A 369 12.62 -15.62 -16.52
C SER A 369 12.29 -16.40 -15.26
N LEU A 370 11.96 -15.70 -14.16
CA LEU A 370 11.49 -16.29 -12.91
C LEU A 370 10.14 -17.00 -13.09
N ALA A 371 9.17 -16.37 -13.77
CA ALA A 371 7.88 -16.98 -14.08
C ALA A 371 8.00 -18.21 -15.02
N LEU A 372 9.07 -18.29 -15.81
CA LEU A 372 9.37 -19.42 -16.69
C LEU A 372 10.18 -20.54 -16.02
N VAL A 373 10.50 -20.46 -14.72
CA VAL A 373 11.13 -21.58 -14.00
C VAL A 373 10.13 -22.73 -13.84
N SER A 374 10.58 -23.96 -14.08
CA SER A 374 9.82 -25.18 -13.85
C SER A 374 10.74 -26.34 -13.46
N ALA A 375 10.17 -27.41 -12.89
CA ALA A 375 10.92 -28.58 -12.41
C ALA A 375 11.82 -29.24 -13.47
N SER A 376 11.51 -29.11 -14.77
CA SER A 376 12.33 -29.64 -15.86
C SER A 376 13.49 -28.72 -16.25
N ASN A 377 13.36 -27.39 -16.10
CA ASN A 377 14.34 -26.41 -16.57
C ASN A 377 15.18 -25.76 -15.45
N ILE A 378 14.77 -25.90 -14.17
CA ILE A 378 15.36 -25.29 -12.97
C ILE A 378 16.90 -25.28 -12.97
N ARG A 379 17.55 -26.44 -13.18
CA ARG A 379 19.02 -26.57 -13.18
C ARG A 379 19.74 -25.78 -14.30
N SER A 380 19.03 -25.42 -15.36
CA SER A 380 19.54 -24.58 -16.45
C SER A 380 19.25 -23.10 -16.20
N MET A 381 18.00 -22.76 -15.86
CA MET A 381 17.57 -21.37 -15.65
C MET A 381 18.28 -20.74 -14.45
N MET A 382 18.44 -21.51 -13.36
CA MET A 382 19.06 -21.01 -12.13
C MET A 382 20.53 -20.60 -12.32
N LYS A 383 21.27 -21.23 -13.25
CA LYS A 383 22.66 -20.84 -13.53
C LYS A 383 22.76 -19.45 -14.16
N GLU A 384 21.88 -19.15 -15.12
CA GLU A 384 21.82 -17.82 -15.74
C GLU A 384 21.27 -16.76 -14.77
N LEU A 385 20.31 -17.13 -13.91
CA LEU A 385 19.78 -16.23 -12.86
C LEU A 385 20.84 -15.89 -11.79
N LEU A 386 21.65 -16.84 -11.36
CA LEU A 386 22.76 -16.61 -10.42
C LEU A 386 23.91 -15.80 -11.05
N LEU A 387 24.19 -16.03 -12.35
CA LEU A 387 25.13 -15.20 -13.13
C LEU A 387 24.61 -13.77 -13.32
N PHE A 388 23.30 -13.60 -13.47
CA PHE A 388 22.66 -12.28 -13.47
C PHE A 388 22.74 -11.63 -12.08
N LEU A 389 22.54 -12.38 -10.99
CA LEU A 389 22.57 -11.86 -9.61
C LEU A 389 23.93 -11.20 -9.27
N SER A 390 25.04 -11.81 -9.66
CA SER A 390 26.40 -11.27 -9.43
C SER A 390 26.74 -10.05 -10.30
N SER A 391 25.99 -9.81 -11.37
CA SER A 391 26.10 -8.63 -12.24
C SER A 391 24.92 -7.66 -12.09
N CYS A 392 24.08 -7.87 -11.07
CA CYS A 392 22.79 -7.19 -10.91
C CYS A 392 22.95 -5.76 -10.34
N PRO A 393 22.26 -4.73 -10.88
CA PRO A 393 22.15 -3.44 -10.22
C PRO A 393 21.40 -3.56 -8.88
N PRO A 394 21.72 -2.73 -7.88
CA PRO A 394 21.17 -2.86 -6.53
C PRO A 394 19.63 -2.84 -6.52
N ASP A 395 19.00 -1.94 -7.29
CA ASP A 395 17.55 -1.80 -7.50
C ASP A 395 16.82 -3.10 -7.86
N LEU A 396 17.52 -4.09 -8.41
CA LEU A 396 16.97 -5.39 -8.81
C LEU A 396 17.51 -6.57 -7.98
N ARG A 397 18.54 -6.37 -7.15
CA ARG A 397 19.21 -7.50 -6.47
C ARG A 397 18.32 -8.15 -5.42
N ALA A 398 17.58 -7.34 -4.65
CA ALA A 398 16.57 -7.80 -3.71
C ALA A 398 15.43 -8.60 -4.40
N GLU A 399 14.95 -8.11 -5.54
CA GLU A 399 13.91 -8.76 -6.35
C GLU A 399 14.42 -10.08 -6.95
N ALA A 400 15.63 -10.09 -7.51
CA ALA A 400 16.26 -11.26 -8.10
C ALA A 400 16.52 -12.36 -7.06
N GLY A 401 17.13 -12.04 -5.92
CA GLY A 401 17.42 -13.03 -4.88
C GLY A 401 16.15 -13.59 -4.22
N SER A 402 15.14 -12.74 -3.97
CA SER A 402 13.83 -13.20 -3.47
C SER A 402 13.11 -14.08 -4.50
N GLY A 403 13.15 -13.73 -5.78
CA GLY A 403 12.61 -14.55 -6.87
C GLY A 403 13.32 -15.91 -7.00
N ILE A 404 14.65 -15.91 -6.92
CA ILE A 404 15.49 -17.12 -6.92
C ILE A 404 15.14 -18.02 -5.73
N PHE A 405 14.99 -17.46 -4.53
CA PHE A 405 14.61 -18.22 -3.33
C PHE A 405 13.26 -18.92 -3.53
N ASN A 406 12.23 -18.17 -3.93
CA ASN A 406 10.89 -18.71 -4.20
C ASN A 406 10.88 -19.79 -5.31
N ALA A 407 11.71 -19.62 -6.34
CA ALA A 407 11.85 -20.58 -7.43
C ALA A 407 12.61 -21.86 -7.01
N ALA A 408 13.60 -21.74 -6.12
CA ALA A 408 14.28 -22.89 -5.53
C ALA A 408 13.33 -23.66 -4.58
N GLU A 409 12.60 -22.96 -3.71
CA GLU A 409 11.69 -23.60 -2.74
C GLU A 409 10.58 -24.44 -3.42
N ARG A 410 10.11 -24.00 -4.59
CA ARG A 410 9.05 -24.69 -5.36
C ARG A 410 9.56 -25.84 -6.25
N TYR A 411 10.80 -25.75 -6.75
CA TYR A 411 11.28 -26.62 -7.83
C TYR A 411 12.66 -27.25 -7.61
N ALA A 412 13.21 -27.20 -6.38
CA ALA A 412 14.48 -27.85 -6.05
C ALA A 412 14.43 -29.37 -6.30
N PRO A 413 15.38 -29.94 -7.07
CA PRO A 413 15.42 -31.37 -7.37
C PRO A 413 16.14 -32.21 -6.29
N SER A 414 16.77 -31.58 -5.30
CA SER A 414 17.28 -32.21 -4.07
C SER A 414 17.56 -31.16 -3.00
N GLN A 415 17.52 -31.55 -1.71
CA GLN A 415 17.75 -30.61 -0.60
C GLN A 415 19.17 -30.04 -0.60
N ARG A 416 20.19 -30.85 -0.97
CA ARG A 416 21.57 -30.38 -1.15
C ARG A 416 21.66 -29.27 -2.19
N TRP A 417 21.04 -29.44 -3.36
CA TRP A 417 21.01 -28.41 -4.40
C TRP A 417 20.25 -27.14 -3.94
N HIS A 418 19.21 -27.31 -3.13
CA HIS A 418 18.42 -26.22 -2.56
C HIS A 418 19.26 -25.35 -1.62
N ILE A 419 19.93 -25.99 -0.64
CA ILE A 419 20.85 -25.34 0.31
C ILE A 419 22.01 -24.68 -0.44
N ASP A 420 22.60 -25.35 -1.42
CA ASP A 420 23.68 -24.81 -2.25
C ASP A 420 23.28 -23.55 -3.02
N THR A 421 22.05 -23.54 -3.56
CA THR A 421 21.51 -22.40 -4.31
C THR A 421 21.27 -21.20 -3.40
N ILE A 422 20.59 -21.39 -2.26
CA ILE A 422 20.31 -20.29 -1.32
C ILE A 422 21.61 -19.76 -0.70
N LEU A 423 22.55 -20.63 -0.33
CA LEU A 423 23.84 -20.20 0.22
C LEU A 423 24.63 -19.37 -0.79
N HIS A 424 24.60 -19.72 -2.08
CA HIS A 424 25.24 -18.90 -3.10
C HIS A 424 24.59 -17.50 -3.22
N VAL A 425 23.25 -17.41 -3.18
CA VAL A 425 22.53 -16.12 -3.11
C VAL A 425 22.97 -15.31 -1.90
N LEU A 426 23.03 -15.91 -0.71
CA LEU A 426 23.46 -15.23 0.52
C LEU A 426 24.90 -14.73 0.46
N THR A 427 25.82 -15.47 -0.17
CA THR A 427 27.22 -15.01 -0.38
C THR A 427 27.38 -13.92 -1.44
N THR A 428 26.41 -13.74 -2.35
CA THR A 428 26.49 -12.78 -3.47
C THR A 428 25.63 -11.53 -3.26
N ALA A 429 24.56 -11.64 -2.46
CA ALA A 429 23.51 -10.63 -2.35
C ALA A 429 22.91 -10.51 -0.93
N GLY A 430 23.54 -11.10 0.09
CA GLY A 430 22.97 -11.24 1.44
C GLY A 430 22.48 -9.92 2.05
N GLY A 431 23.24 -8.83 1.90
CA GLY A 431 22.86 -7.50 2.42
C GLY A 431 21.61 -6.87 1.77
N ASP A 432 21.18 -7.35 0.59
CA ASP A 432 19.97 -6.87 -0.10
C ASP A 432 18.76 -7.84 0.09
N MET A 433 18.93 -8.93 0.85
CA MET A 433 17.86 -9.91 1.11
C MET A 433 16.92 -9.46 2.23
N ARG A 434 15.71 -10.03 2.25
CA ARG A 434 14.75 -9.82 3.34
C ARG A 434 15.08 -10.72 4.53
N ASP A 435 14.83 -10.25 5.74
CA ASP A 435 15.03 -11.02 6.97
C ASP A 435 14.24 -12.35 6.98
N GLU A 436 13.10 -12.42 6.28
CA GLU A 436 12.29 -13.62 6.05
C GLU A 436 13.08 -14.81 5.44
N THR A 437 14.18 -14.54 4.72
CA THR A 437 15.06 -15.57 4.15
C THR A 437 15.80 -16.37 5.23
N VAL A 438 16.10 -15.77 6.39
CA VAL A 438 16.83 -16.40 7.51
C VAL A 438 16.05 -17.55 8.17
N PRO A 439 14.82 -17.36 8.69
CA PRO A 439 14.06 -18.44 9.32
C PRO A 439 13.68 -19.53 8.31
N ASN A 440 13.39 -19.18 7.04
CA ASN A 440 13.05 -20.16 6.02
C ASN A 440 14.24 -21.06 5.66
N LEU A 441 15.47 -20.52 5.59
CA LEU A 441 16.68 -21.34 5.42
C LEU A 441 16.98 -22.16 6.68
N ILE A 442 16.83 -21.60 7.88
CA ILE A 442 16.99 -22.35 9.13
C ILE A 442 16.02 -23.54 9.18
N GLN A 443 14.74 -23.35 8.83
CA GLN A 443 13.76 -24.43 8.72
C GLN A 443 14.16 -25.47 7.68
N LEU A 444 14.63 -25.04 6.49
CA LEU A 444 15.11 -25.96 5.45
C LEU A 444 16.27 -26.84 5.94
N ILE A 445 17.25 -26.24 6.61
CA ILE A 445 18.41 -26.95 7.16
C ILE A 445 17.98 -27.93 8.26
N THR A 446 17.13 -27.49 9.19
CA THR A 446 16.63 -28.32 10.31
C THR A 446 15.86 -29.56 9.84
N ASN A 447 15.18 -29.47 8.69
CA ASN A 447 14.49 -30.61 8.06
C ASN A 447 15.43 -31.53 7.25
N ALA A 448 16.70 -31.15 7.04
CA ALA A 448 17.68 -31.86 6.22
C ALA A 448 18.78 -32.50 7.09
N SER A 449 18.37 -33.38 8.01
CA SER A 449 19.24 -34.00 9.04
C SER A 449 20.52 -34.64 8.51
N GLU A 450 20.44 -35.32 7.36
CA GLU A 450 21.58 -35.93 6.66
C GLU A 450 22.63 -34.91 6.19
N LEU A 451 22.23 -33.65 5.97
CA LEU A 451 23.05 -32.59 5.40
C LEU A 451 23.56 -31.57 6.43
N HIS A 452 23.28 -31.76 7.73
CA HIS A 452 23.74 -30.84 8.78
C HIS A 452 25.27 -30.66 8.76
N CYS A 453 26.04 -31.75 8.77
CA CYS A 453 27.51 -31.69 8.74
C CYS A 453 28.04 -30.94 7.50
N TYR A 454 27.55 -31.27 6.31
CA TYR A 454 27.88 -30.58 5.05
C TYR A 454 27.60 -29.07 5.13
N THR A 455 26.41 -28.70 5.59
CA THR A 455 25.93 -27.32 5.58
C THR A 455 26.70 -26.45 6.57
N VAL A 456 27.02 -26.96 7.76
CA VAL A 456 27.77 -26.23 8.79
C VAL A 456 29.21 -25.97 8.35
N HIS A 457 29.90 -26.98 7.79
CA HIS A 457 31.24 -26.81 7.20
C HIS A 457 31.28 -25.79 6.04
N LYS A 458 30.16 -25.58 5.34
CA LYS A 458 30.06 -24.65 4.23
C LYS A 458 29.70 -23.23 4.68
N LEU A 459 28.79 -23.10 5.64
CA LEU A 459 28.47 -21.85 6.32
C LEU A 459 29.68 -21.29 7.09
N TYR A 460 30.45 -22.15 7.77
CA TYR A 460 31.66 -21.75 8.49
C TYR A 460 32.72 -21.14 7.57
N ARG A 461 33.02 -21.79 6.43
CA ARG A 461 33.91 -21.22 5.39
C ARG A 461 33.39 -19.89 4.84
N ALA A 462 32.07 -19.77 4.63
CA ALA A 462 31.46 -18.53 4.12
C ALA A 462 31.57 -17.38 5.15
N LEU A 463 31.33 -17.68 6.44
CA LEU A 463 31.48 -16.74 7.54
C LEU A 463 32.91 -16.20 7.67
N LEU A 464 33.93 -17.06 7.52
CA LEU A 464 35.33 -16.66 7.50
C LEU A 464 35.72 -15.82 6.27
N THR A 465 34.88 -15.80 5.21
CA THR A 465 35.15 -15.06 3.97
C THR A 465 34.56 -13.64 4.01
N ASP A 466 33.32 -13.48 4.47
CA ASP A 466 32.65 -12.17 4.55
C ASP A 466 31.63 -12.10 5.71
N ILE A 467 31.86 -11.19 6.64
CA ILE A 467 31.00 -10.92 7.82
C ILE A 467 30.02 -9.76 7.56
N SER A 468 30.12 -9.05 6.42
CA SER A 468 29.22 -7.95 6.09
C SER A 468 27.79 -8.42 5.77
N GLN A 469 27.64 -9.61 5.15
CA GLN A 469 26.35 -10.19 4.73
C GLN A 469 25.49 -10.63 5.94
N GLN A 470 24.73 -9.72 6.55
CA GLN A 470 24.06 -9.99 7.84
C GLN A 470 23.18 -11.26 7.85
N PRO A 471 22.33 -11.55 6.85
CA PRO A 471 21.54 -12.79 6.83
C PRO A 471 22.38 -14.07 6.72
N LEU A 472 23.54 -14.03 6.04
CA LEU A 472 24.48 -15.16 5.98
C LEU A 472 25.07 -15.44 7.36
N VAL A 473 25.53 -14.39 8.05
CA VAL A 473 26.13 -14.50 9.39
C VAL A 473 25.12 -14.99 10.42
N GLN A 474 23.86 -14.54 10.37
CA GLN A 474 22.80 -15.00 11.28
C GLN A 474 22.53 -16.50 11.14
N VAL A 475 22.41 -17.01 9.91
CA VAL A 475 22.24 -18.45 9.66
C VAL A 475 23.49 -19.23 10.06
N ALA A 476 24.70 -18.72 9.75
CA ALA A 476 25.96 -19.37 10.12
C ALA A 476 26.10 -19.49 11.64
N CYS A 477 25.89 -18.41 12.40
CA CYS A 477 25.92 -18.45 13.86
C CYS A 477 24.88 -19.43 14.43
N TRP A 478 23.64 -19.42 13.93
CA TRP A 478 22.61 -20.38 14.38
C TRP A 478 23.03 -21.84 14.14
N CYS A 479 23.53 -22.16 12.94
CA CYS A 479 23.99 -23.50 12.60
C CYS A 479 25.23 -23.94 13.40
N ILE A 480 26.17 -23.03 13.69
CA ILE A 480 27.32 -23.31 14.56
C ILE A 480 26.86 -23.61 15.99
N GLY A 481 25.88 -22.87 16.51
CA GLY A 481 25.30 -23.12 17.83
C GLY A 481 24.55 -24.46 17.93
N GLU A 482 23.82 -24.89 16.89
CA GLU A 482 23.03 -26.13 16.92
C GLU A 482 23.78 -27.40 16.52
N TYR A 483 24.86 -27.26 15.74
CA TYR A 483 25.56 -28.39 15.12
C TYR A 483 27.09 -28.27 15.20
N GLY A 484 27.64 -27.42 16.08
CA GLY A 484 29.08 -27.30 16.31
C GLY A 484 29.76 -28.63 16.68
N ASP A 485 29.04 -29.53 17.36
CA ASP A 485 29.50 -30.90 17.63
C ASP A 485 29.71 -31.77 16.38
N LEU A 486 29.10 -31.40 15.24
CA LEU A 486 29.32 -32.05 13.93
C LEU A 486 30.42 -31.36 13.11
N LEU A 487 30.71 -30.08 13.39
CA LEU A 487 31.83 -29.35 12.79
C LEU A 487 33.17 -29.87 13.35
N LEU A 488 33.27 -29.99 14.67
CA LEU A 488 34.49 -30.39 15.37
C LEU A 488 34.89 -31.85 15.14
N ARG A 489 33.95 -32.73 14.76
CA ARG A 489 34.24 -34.15 14.45
C ARG A 489 34.95 -34.34 13.10
N GLY A 490 34.85 -33.37 12.18
CA GLY A 490 35.45 -33.48 10.83
C GLY A 490 34.89 -34.59 9.94
N GLU A 491 33.83 -35.30 10.35
CA GLU A 491 33.23 -36.43 9.61
C GLU A 491 32.33 -35.94 8.45
N CYS A 492 32.92 -35.27 7.45
CA CYS A 492 32.23 -34.84 6.24
C CYS A 492 32.50 -35.79 5.07
N GLN A 493 31.55 -36.66 4.74
CA GLN A 493 31.69 -37.61 3.62
C GLN A 493 31.59 -36.95 2.24
N GLU A 494 31.02 -35.74 2.14
CA GLU A 494 30.65 -35.11 0.87
C GLU A 494 31.52 -33.91 0.43
N THR A 495 32.54 -33.55 1.21
CA THR A 495 33.46 -32.42 0.97
C THR A 495 34.73 -32.62 1.78
N GLU A 496 35.87 -32.12 1.29
CA GLU A 496 37.13 -32.09 2.04
C GLU A 496 36.90 -31.52 3.46
N PRO A 497 37.18 -32.29 4.52
CA PRO A 497 37.01 -31.80 5.89
C PRO A 497 38.14 -30.82 6.20
N VAL A 498 37.76 -29.61 6.60
CA VAL A 498 38.71 -28.70 7.26
C VAL A 498 38.84 -29.23 8.69
N GLN A 499 40.07 -29.41 9.17
CA GLN A 499 40.29 -29.58 10.60
C GLN A 499 40.06 -28.21 11.25
N VAL A 500 38.95 -28.08 11.97
CA VAL A 500 38.54 -26.89 12.71
C VAL A 500 38.72 -27.18 14.19
N THR A 501 39.49 -26.36 14.90
CA THR A 501 39.64 -26.46 16.37
C THR A 501 38.52 -25.73 17.10
N GLU A 502 38.34 -26.01 18.39
CA GLU A 502 37.37 -25.30 19.22
C GLU A 502 37.65 -23.79 19.29
N ASP A 503 38.94 -23.41 19.34
CA ASP A 503 39.35 -22.01 19.38
C ASP A 503 39.08 -21.27 18.07
N ASP A 504 39.26 -21.90 16.89
CA ASP A 504 38.92 -21.27 15.60
C ASP A 504 37.43 -20.87 15.53
N VAL A 505 36.54 -21.72 16.09
CA VAL A 505 35.09 -21.46 16.14
C VAL A 505 34.77 -20.30 17.10
N LEU A 506 35.46 -20.22 18.23
CA LEU A 506 35.29 -19.14 19.20
C LEU A 506 35.86 -17.82 18.68
N ASP A 507 37.03 -17.83 18.03
CA ASP A 507 37.62 -16.68 17.33
C ASP A 507 36.65 -16.12 16.27
N ALA A 508 36.01 -16.98 15.48
CA ALA A 508 35.03 -16.58 14.49
C ALA A 508 33.79 -15.91 15.13
N LEU A 509 33.24 -16.49 16.21
CA LEU A 509 32.08 -15.92 16.91
C LEU A 509 32.41 -14.63 17.69
N GLU A 510 33.60 -14.54 18.31
CA GLU A 510 34.10 -13.30 18.90
C GLU A 510 34.27 -12.20 17.86
N THR A 511 34.80 -12.54 16.66
CA THR A 511 34.91 -11.59 15.55
C THR A 511 33.55 -11.05 15.11
N VAL A 512 32.51 -11.91 15.02
CA VAL A 512 31.13 -11.47 14.74
C VAL A 512 30.59 -10.58 15.86
N LEU A 513 30.82 -10.93 17.13
CA LEU A 513 30.33 -10.17 18.29
C LEU A 513 30.96 -8.78 18.37
N GLN A 514 32.28 -8.68 18.20
CA GLN A 514 33.06 -7.44 18.29
C GLN A 514 32.94 -6.57 17.02
N SER A 515 32.66 -7.16 15.85
CA SER A 515 32.61 -6.42 14.58
C SER A 515 31.55 -5.31 14.59
N HIS A 516 31.94 -4.12 14.13
CA HIS A 516 31.08 -2.96 13.97
C HIS A 516 30.10 -3.09 12.79
N MET A 517 30.33 -4.03 11.86
CA MET A 517 29.39 -4.36 10.78
C MET A 517 28.19 -5.18 11.27
N SER A 518 28.33 -5.89 12.40
CA SER A 518 27.28 -6.77 12.91
C SER A 518 26.09 -5.99 13.47
N SER A 519 24.89 -6.32 12.98
CA SER A 519 23.64 -5.80 13.56
C SER A 519 23.42 -6.32 14.99
N PRO A 520 22.61 -5.65 15.84
CA PRO A 520 22.26 -6.15 17.16
C PRO A 520 21.63 -7.56 17.12
N ALA A 521 20.75 -7.82 16.15
CA ALA A 521 20.17 -9.15 15.94
C ALA A 521 21.25 -10.20 15.60
N THR A 522 22.22 -9.85 14.74
CA THR A 522 23.35 -10.73 14.40
C THR A 522 24.22 -11.03 15.63
N ARG A 523 24.49 -10.04 16.49
CA ARG A 523 25.17 -10.25 17.77
C ARG A 523 24.35 -11.13 18.72
N ALA A 524 23.02 -11.01 18.72
CA ALA A 524 22.14 -11.83 19.55
C ALA A 524 22.15 -13.31 19.11
N PHE A 525 22.15 -13.57 17.80
CA PHE A 525 22.39 -14.91 17.24
C PHE A 525 23.77 -15.45 17.64
N ALA A 526 24.84 -14.67 17.51
CA ALA A 526 26.19 -15.08 17.91
C ALA A 526 26.31 -15.36 19.41
N LEU A 527 25.73 -14.52 20.28
CA LEU A 527 25.75 -14.69 21.74
C LEU A 527 25.00 -15.96 22.17
N THR A 528 23.85 -16.26 21.54
CA THR A 528 23.12 -17.51 21.77
C THR A 528 23.85 -18.73 21.20
N ALA A 529 24.56 -18.59 20.07
CA ALA A 529 25.41 -19.66 19.54
C ALA A 529 26.57 -19.98 20.49
N THR A 530 27.29 -18.96 20.97
CA THR A 530 28.34 -19.07 22.00
C THR A 530 27.80 -19.73 23.28
N MET A 531 26.58 -19.41 23.70
CA MET A 531 25.94 -20.07 24.85
C MET A 531 25.65 -21.56 24.58
N LYS A 532 25.11 -21.92 23.41
CA LYS A 532 24.86 -23.33 23.03
C LYS A 532 26.15 -24.14 22.90
N LEU A 533 27.23 -23.55 22.37
CA LEU A 533 28.54 -24.21 22.33
C LEU A 533 29.02 -24.63 23.72
N SER A 534 28.65 -23.92 24.80
CA SER A 534 29.03 -24.30 26.17
C SER A 534 28.55 -25.67 26.64
N THR A 535 27.62 -26.31 25.92
CA THR A 535 27.15 -27.69 26.18
C THR A 535 27.55 -28.69 25.09
N ARG A 536 28.22 -28.24 24.03
CA ARG A 536 28.70 -29.05 22.90
C ARG A 536 30.23 -29.19 22.85
N ILE A 537 30.92 -28.22 23.44
CA ILE A 537 32.37 -28.17 23.68
C ILE A 537 32.63 -28.54 25.15
N THR A 538 33.68 -29.33 25.41
CA THR A 538 34.07 -29.71 26.79
C THR A 538 35.18 -28.86 27.36
N ASP A 539 36.15 -28.43 26.55
CA ASP A 539 37.46 -28.02 27.07
C ASP A 539 37.55 -26.49 27.25
N ASN A 540 36.99 -25.70 26.32
CA ASN A 540 37.10 -24.23 26.32
C ASN A 540 35.91 -23.46 26.98
N VAL A 541 35.19 -24.07 27.93
CA VAL A 541 33.97 -23.48 28.53
C VAL A 541 34.23 -22.20 29.34
N ASP A 542 35.40 -22.05 29.98
CA ASP A 542 35.74 -20.84 30.75
C ASP A 542 36.02 -19.61 29.85
N ARG A 543 36.51 -19.83 28.62
CA ARG A 543 36.60 -18.78 27.58
C ARG A 543 35.21 -18.29 27.21
N ILE A 544 34.28 -19.23 26.93
CA ILE A 544 32.87 -18.93 26.64
C ILE A 544 32.22 -18.11 27.76
N ARG A 545 32.40 -18.51 29.04
CA ARG A 545 31.87 -17.75 30.19
C ARG A 545 32.42 -16.33 30.23
N SER A 546 33.68 -16.13 29.87
CA SER A 546 34.34 -14.81 29.86
C SER A 546 33.74 -13.88 28.78
N ILE A 547 33.53 -14.37 27.55
CA ILE A 547 32.83 -13.64 26.48
C ILE A 547 31.44 -13.20 26.96
N VAL A 548 30.64 -14.13 27.48
CA VAL A 548 29.28 -13.88 27.95
C VAL A 548 29.25 -12.90 29.14
N SER A 549 30.28 -12.89 30.00
CA SER A 549 30.37 -11.92 31.10
C SER A 549 30.59 -10.48 30.65
N ILE A 550 31.23 -10.24 29.50
CA ILE A 550 31.48 -8.88 28.97
C ILE A 550 30.17 -8.24 28.44
N TYR A 551 29.30 -9.03 27.81
CA TYR A 551 28.02 -8.52 27.28
C TYR A 551 26.98 -8.18 28.36
N GLY A 552 27.21 -8.54 29.63
CA GLY A 552 26.33 -8.18 30.75
C GLY A 552 26.23 -6.68 31.03
N SER A 553 27.15 -5.87 30.49
CA SER A 553 27.11 -4.41 30.50
C SER A 553 26.99 -3.80 29.10
N CYS A 554 26.34 -4.51 28.16
CA CYS A 554 26.03 -3.95 26.84
C CYS A 554 25.00 -2.81 26.94
N ILE A 555 25.06 -1.87 25.99
CA ILE A 555 24.05 -0.79 25.85
C ILE A 555 22.76 -1.25 25.17
N ASP A 556 22.80 -2.40 24.49
CA ASP A 556 21.62 -3.01 23.89
C ASP A 556 20.89 -3.87 24.92
N VAL A 557 19.60 -3.58 25.13
CA VAL A 557 18.78 -4.18 26.18
C VAL A 557 18.61 -5.69 25.97
N GLU A 558 18.57 -6.16 24.73
CA GLU A 558 18.36 -7.58 24.41
C GLU A 558 19.66 -8.36 24.64
N LEU A 559 20.79 -7.85 24.13
CA LEU A 559 22.11 -8.43 24.37
C LEU A 559 22.47 -8.44 25.87
N GLN A 560 22.14 -7.37 26.59
CA GLN A 560 22.32 -7.30 28.04
C GLN A 560 21.45 -8.35 28.76
N GLN A 561 20.16 -8.46 28.42
CA GLN A 561 19.26 -9.43 29.05
C GLN A 561 19.76 -10.87 28.84
N ARG A 562 20.05 -11.26 27.58
CA ARG A 562 20.62 -12.59 27.27
C ARG A 562 21.91 -12.84 28.04
N ALA A 563 22.84 -11.88 28.04
CA ALA A 563 24.09 -12.03 28.75
C ALA A 563 23.89 -12.21 30.26
N VAL A 564 23.01 -11.43 30.90
CA VAL A 564 22.74 -11.55 32.34
C VAL A 564 22.09 -12.89 32.69
N GLU A 565 21.13 -13.37 31.88
CA GLU A 565 20.50 -14.68 32.05
C GLU A 565 21.50 -15.83 31.87
N TYR A 566 22.30 -15.78 30.80
CA TYR A 566 23.34 -16.80 30.54
C TYR A 566 24.42 -16.81 31.63
N ASN A 567 24.82 -15.64 32.16
CA ASN A 567 25.68 -15.54 33.33
C ASN A 567 25.04 -16.12 34.60
N ALA A 568 23.73 -15.98 34.79
CA ALA A 568 23.03 -16.58 35.92
C ALA A 568 23.03 -18.12 35.83
N LEU A 569 22.85 -18.67 34.62
CA LEU A 569 23.01 -20.11 34.37
C LEU A 569 24.44 -20.58 34.71
N PHE A 570 25.48 -19.95 34.16
CA PHE A 570 26.88 -20.29 34.46
C PHE A 570 27.26 -20.16 35.95
N LYS A 571 26.66 -19.22 36.70
CA LYS A 571 27.06 -18.95 38.10
C LYS A 571 26.25 -19.71 39.15
N LYS A 572 25.02 -20.15 38.84
CA LYS A 572 24.12 -20.81 39.81
C LYS A 572 23.57 -22.16 39.37
N TYR A 573 23.42 -22.38 38.06
CA TYR A 573 22.64 -23.49 37.51
C TYR A 573 23.41 -24.22 36.41
N ASP A 574 24.73 -24.40 36.59
CA ASP A 574 25.61 -24.94 35.55
C ASP A 574 25.16 -26.34 35.08
N HIS A 575 24.72 -27.17 36.04
CA HIS A 575 24.12 -28.49 35.80
C HIS A 575 22.81 -28.47 34.99
N MET A 576 22.11 -27.33 34.91
CA MET A 576 20.91 -27.17 34.09
C MET A 576 21.22 -26.77 32.64
N ARG A 577 22.44 -26.29 32.32
CA ARG A 577 22.78 -25.81 30.97
C ARG A 577 22.50 -26.87 29.90
N ALA A 578 22.92 -28.11 30.13
CA ALA A 578 22.71 -29.22 29.19
C ALA A 578 21.22 -29.47 28.89
N ALA A 579 20.36 -29.47 29.92
CA ALA A 579 18.93 -29.73 29.76
C ALA A 579 18.15 -28.58 29.09
N VAL A 580 18.65 -27.34 29.19
CA VAL A 580 18.01 -26.13 28.62
C VAL A 580 18.53 -25.80 27.21
N LEU A 581 19.74 -26.25 26.86
CA LEU A 581 20.43 -25.98 25.59
C LEU A 581 20.52 -27.22 24.68
N GLU A 582 19.61 -28.17 24.88
CA GLU A 582 19.38 -29.28 23.96
C GLU A 582 18.89 -28.77 22.60
N ARG A 583 19.05 -29.58 21.54
CA ARG A 583 18.65 -29.21 20.17
C ARG A 583 17.18 -28.82 20.08
N MET A 584 16.91 -27.70 19.41
CA MET A 584 15.53 -27.23 19.20
C MET A 584 14.71 -28.24 18.38
N PRO A 585 13.40 -28.44 18.68
CA PRO A 585 12.52 -29.28 17.87
C PRO A 585 12.44 -28.83 16.40
N VAL A 586 12.17 -29.79 15.51
CA VAL A 586 11.99 -29.51 14.07
C VAL A 586 10.75 -28.64 13.86
N ILE A 587 10.91 -27.53 13.14
CA ILE A 587 9.84 -26.57 12.88
C ILE A 587 8.92 -27.11 11.79
N GLU A 588 7.68 -27.45 12.15
CA GLU A 588 6.63 -27.87 11.20
C GLU A 588 6.22 -26.71 10.26
N ARG A 589 5.81 -27.07 9.03
CA ARG A 589 5.59 -26.12 7.94
C ARG A 589 4.17 -25.55 7.96
N ASN A 590 3.92 -24.61 8.89
CA ASN A 590 2.65 -23.90 9.01
C ASN A 590 2.37 -23.03 7.77
N SER A 591 1.57 -23.61 6.85
CA SER A 591 1.11 -23.02 5.59
C SER A 591 2.19 -22.78 4.51
N PRO A 592 1.83 -22.73 3.21
CA PRO A 592 2.70 -22.10 2.22
C PRO A 592 2.86 -20.61 2.57
N GLY A 593 4.09 -20.10 2.45
CA GLY A 593 4.44 -18.75 2.92
C GLY A 593 3.57 -17.63 2.31
N HIS A 594 3.32 -16.58 3.09
CA HIS A 594 2.47 -15.45 2.70
C HIS A 594 2.94 -14.79 1.39
N THR A 595 2.24 -15.06 0.29
CA THR A 595 2.44 -14.38 -0.99
C THR A 595 1.88 -12.96 -0.92
N ASN A 596 2.66 -12.05 -0.33
CA ASN A 596 2.36 -10.62 -0.29
C ASN A 596 2.34 -10.03 -1.71
N GLY A 597 1.14 -9.94 -2.30
CA GLY A 597 0.84 -8.94 -3.33
C GLY A 597 0.72 -9.36 -4.79
N VAL A 598 0.42 -10.62 -5.14
CA VAL A 598 -0.03 -10.96 -6.51
C VAL A 598 -1.23 -11.90 -6.50
N SER A 599 -2.40 -11.38 -6.90
CA SER A 599 -3.63 -12.17 -7.06
C SER A 599 -3.64 -12.92 -8.39
N VAL A 600 -3.38 -14.23 -8.35
CA VAL A 600 -3.72 -15.17 -9.43
C VAL A 600 -4.82 -16.08 -8.90
N GLY A 601 -5.99 -16.08 -9.54
CA GLY A 601 -7.12 -16.89 -9.11
C GLY A 601 -7.00 -18.34 -9.58
N GLU A 602 -7.11 -19.28 -8.65
CA GLU A 602 -7.29 -20.71 -8.97
C GLU A 602 -8.76 -21.14 -8.83
N ALA A 603 -9.10 -22.25 -9.50
CA ALA A 603 -10.47 -22.62 -9.79
C ALA A 603 -11.19 -23.35 -8.64
N VAL A 604 -12.51 -23.18 -8.61
CA VAL A 604 -13.41 -23.93 -7.72
C VAL A 604 -13.28 -25.43 -7.97
N LYS A 605 -13.06 -26.20 -6.91
CA LYS A 605 -13.42 -27.61 -6.82
C LYS A 605 -14.39 -27.81 -5.67
N GLU A 606 -15.53 -28.40 -5.97
CA GLU A 606 -16.53 -28.76 -4.97
C GLU A 606 -16.00 -29.86 -4.04
N ILE A 607 -16.26 -29.71 -2.75
CA ILE A 607 -16.09 -30.78 -1.75
C ILE A 607 -17.41 -30.81 -0.96
N GLN A 608 -17.97 -32.02 -0.81
CA GLN A 608 -19.26 -32.21 -0.12
C GLN A 608 -19.10 -31.96 1.39
N PRO A 609 -20.12 -31.39 2.06
CA PRO A 609 -20.00 -31.01 3.47
C PRO A 609 -20.03 -32.23 4.40
N ALA A 610 -18.97 -32.38 5.21
CA ALA A 610 -19.00 -33.21 6.41
C ALA A 610 -19.24 -32.31 7.64
N GLU A 611 -20.09 -32.73 8.56
CA GLU A 611 -20.52 -31.91 9.70
C GLU A 611 -19.39 -31.71 10.73
N VAL A 612 -19.02 -30.45 10.97
CA VAL A 612 -18.17 -30.05 12.11
C VAL A 612 -18.83 -28.89 12.84
N LYS A 613 -18.94 -29.00 14.17
CA LYS A 613 -19.66 -28.04 15.02
C LYS A 613 -18.92 -26.70 15.10
N GLN A 614 -19.61 -25.61 14.77
CA GLN A 614 -19.07 -24.26 14.93
C GLN A 614 -18.97 -23.85 16.40
N GLY A 615 -17.87 -23.17 16.77
CA GLY A 615 -17.64 -22.66 18.12
C GLY A 615 -16.83 -21.36 18.13
N LEU A 616 -17.54 -20.22 18.09
CA LEU A 616 -17.14 -18.91 18.63
C LEU A 616 -15.70 -18.40 18.38
N LEU A 617 -15.41 -17.85 17.18
CA LEU A 617 -14.31 -16.89 16.99
C LEU A 617 -14.62 -15.77 15.96
N GLN A 618 -15.76 -15.08 16.08
CA GLN A 618 -16.04 -13.91 15.24
C GLN A 618 -16.95 -12.85 15.90
N GLN A 619 -16.42 -12.05 16.84
CA GLN A 619 -17.14 -10.91 17.44
C GLN A 619 -16.34 -9.62 17.67
N ASN A 620 -15.01 -9.66 17.73
CA ASN A 620 -14.22 -8.52 18.25
C ASN A 620 -14.11 -7.29 17.32
N ALA A 621 -14.48 -7.39 16.04
CA ALA A 621 -14.42 -6.25 15.10
C ALA A 621 -15.61 -5.28 15.26
N ASN A 622 -16.84 -5.80 15.36
CA ASN A 622 -18.05 -4.96 15.33
C ASN A 622 -18.31 -4.21 16.64
N GLN A 623 -17.84 -4.74 17.78
CA GLN A 623 -18.14 -4.18 19.12
C GLN A 623 -17.46 -2.83 19.43
N VAL A 624 -16.48 -2.41 18.63
CA VAL A 624 -15.80 -1.10 18.78
C VAL A 624 -16.57 0.01 18.07
N CYS A 625 -17.19 -0.27 16.92
CA CYS A 625 -18.05 0.68 16.20
C CYS A 625 -19.29 1.04 17.04
N ASP A 626 -19.91 0.04 17.67
CA ASP A 626 -21.04 0.16 18.59
C ASP A 626 -20.77 1.13 19.76
N LEU A 627 -19.52 1.19 20.26
CA LEU A 627 -19.13 2.11 21.32
C LEU A 627 -18.88 3.56 20.82
N LEU A 628 -18.64 3.74 19.51
CA LEU A 628 -18.33 5.02 18.86
C LEU A 628 -19.56 5.73 18.29
N ASP A 629 -20.56 5.00 17.81
CA ASP A 629 -21.81 5.59 17.29
C ASP A 629 -22.61 6.30 18.39
N LEU A 630 -22.67 5.70 19.59
CA LEU A 630 -23.36 6.26 20.76
C LEU A 630 -22.65 7.49 21.41
N LEU A 631 -21.81 8.20 20.65
CA LEU A 631 -21.24 9.51 20.95
C LEU A 631 -21.66 10.60 19.94
N GLY A 632 -22.33 10.24 18.83
CA GLY A 632 -22.91 11.16 17.86
C GLY A 632 -24.43 11.19 17.94
N GLY A 633 -25.00 12.09 18.75
CA GLY A 633 -26.45 12.33 18.74
C GLY A 633 -26.86 13.02 17.44
N SER A 634 -27.68 12.36 16.63
CA SER A 634 -28.26 12.92 15.40
C SER A 634 -29.37 13.93 15.70
N GLU A 635 -29.44 15.00 14.91
CA GLU A 635 -30.70 15.76 14.76
C GLU A 635 -31.70 14.88 14.00
N GLU A 636 -32.88 14.64 14.58
CA GLU A 636 -33.92 13.79 13.97
C GLU A 636 -34.79 14.54 12.95
N PRO A 637 -35.32 13.85 11.93
CA PRO A 637 -36.29 14.42 10.99
C PRO A 637 -37.67 14.56 11.65
N VAL A 638 -38.34 15.71 11.49
CA VAL A 638 -39.72 15.91 11.98
C VAL A 638 -40.64 16.49 10.90
N GLN A 639 -41.75 15.80 10.67
CA GLN A 639 -42.98 16.32 10.07
C GLN A 639 -44.18 15.65 10.79
N PRO A 640 -45.36 16.30 10.88
CA PRO A 640 -45.52 17.43 11.80
C PRO A 640 -46.73 17.29 12.76
N SER A 641 -46.74 18.05 13.87
CA SER A 641 -47.80 19.03 14.24
C SER A 641 -48.10 19.21 15.75
N LEU A 642 -48.49 20.46 16.09
CA LEU A 642 -49.36 20.90 17.20
C LEU A 642 -48.93 20.84 18.70
N ALA A 643 -48.59 22.04 19.20
CA ALA A 643 -49.22 22.74 20.35
C ALA A 643 -48.72 22.58 21.83
N GLN A 644 -48.09 23.67 22.29
CA GLN A 644 -48.35 24.44 23.54
C GLN A 644 -47.86 24.00 24.96
N SER A 645 -46.87 24.79 25.44
CA SER A 645 -46.83 25.55 26.71
C SER A 645 -46.47 24.94 28.10
N SER A 646 -45.33 25.41 28.65
CA SER A 646 -45.19 26.23 29.89
C SER A 646 -44.41 25.73 31.14
N THR A 647 -43.48 26.61 31.60
CA THR A 647 -42.98 26.88 32.98
C THR A 647 -42.00 25.96 33.75
N ALA A 648 -41.23 26.57 34.68
CA ALA A 648 -40.14 26.07 35.56
C ALA A 648 -40.37 26.61 37.02
N PRO A 649 -39.42 26.91 37.99
CA PRO A 649 -37.93 26.80 38.11
C PRO A 649 -37.33 26.43 39.53
N GLY A 650 -36.00 26.60 39.75
CA GLY A 650 -35.26 26.70 41.07
C GLY A 650 -34.00 25.79 41.21
N MET A 651 -32.73 26.12 41.60
CA MET A 651 -32.00 27.08 42.50
C MET A 651 -31.61 26.49 43.90
N SER A 652 -30.49 26.78 44.64
CA SER A 652 -29.28 27.68 44.58
C SER A 652 -28.36 27.45 45.85
N VAL A 653 -27.09 27.90 46.15
CA VAL A 653 -25.84 28.49 45.54
C VAL A 653 -24.73 28.73 46.64
N ASN A 654 -23.41 28.92 46.32
CA ASN A 654 -22.26 29.47 47.14
C ASN A 654 -21.63 28.62 48.31
N THR A 655 -20.45 28.82 48.99
CA THR A 655 -19.12 29.57 48.92
C THR A 655 -18.21 29.15 50.14
N ALA A 656 -16.92 29.48 50.40
CA ALA A 656 -15.64 29.76 49.66
C ALA A 656 -14.46 30.14 50.64
N SER A 657 -13.19 30.30 50.17
CA SER A 657 -11.99 30.98 50.79
C SER A 657 -11.11 30.24 51.86
N THR A 658 -9.84 30.58 52.24
CA THR A 658 -8.62 31.24 51.64
C THR A 658 -7.32 31.12 52.52
N ALA A 659 -6.10 31.08 51.90
CA ALA A 659 -4.74 31.47 52.40
C ALA A 659 -4.05 30.68 53.58
N GLY A 660 -2.71 30.73 53.83
CA GLY A 660 -1.54 31.20 53.03
C GLY A 660 -0.24 31.55 53.85
N GLY A 661 0.96 31.14 53.38
CA GLY A 661 2.34 31.40 53.95
C GLY A 661 3.31 30.19 53.79
N ASP A 662 4.65 30.20 53.98
CA ASP A 662 5.73 31.22 54.11
C ASP A 662 7.14 30.55 53.82
N LEU A 663 8.32 31.24 53.88
CA LEU A 663 9.58 30.80 53.21
C LEU A 663 10.92 30.96 54.01
N LEU A 664 11.45 29.92 54.68
CA LEU A 664 12.85 29.94 55.23
C LEU A 664 13.46 28.57 55.67
N ASP A 665 13.52 27.54 54.81
CA ASP A 665 14.36 26.35 55.08
C ASP A 665 15.14 25.89 53.84
N LEU A 666 16.45 26.17 53.85
CA LEU A 666 17.40 25.84 52.78
C LEU A 666 18.79 25.63 53.43
N LEU A 667 19.06 24.41 53.93
CA LEU A 667 20.40 23.77 53.90
C LEU A 667 20.42 22.35 54.51
N GLY A 668 20.14 21.34 53.68
CA GLY A 668 20.75 20.00 53.80
C GLY A 668 20.07 18.95 54.68
N GLY A 669 19.42 17.96 54.04
CA GLY A 669 18.95 16.73 54.67
C GLY A 669 18.34 15.75 53.66
N LEU A 670 19.14 14.83 53.13
CA LEU A 670 18.67 13.82 52.16
C LEU A 670 18.20 12.54 52.87
N GLU A 671 16.97 12.55 53.36
CA GLU A 671 16.20 11.34 53.66
C GLU A 671 14.86 11.37 52.90
N PRO A 672 14.46 10.32 52.17
CA PRO A 672 13.21 10.30 51.42
C PRO A 672 12.02 10.04 52.35
N THR A 673 11.43 11.12 52.88
CA THR A 673 10.13 11.07 53.55
C THR A 673 9.02 10.68 52.57
N PRO A 674 7.95 9.97 53.02
CA PRO A 674 7.00 9.32 52.12
C PRO A 674 6.14 10.33 51.34
N HIS A 675 6.04 10.14 50.02
CA HIS A 675 5.10 10.89 49.19
C HIS A 675 3.65 10.67 49.63
N ALA A 676 2.89 11.76 49.74
CA ALA A 676 1.44 11.71 49.91
C ALA A 676 0.75 11.07 48.68
N PRO A 677 -0.36 10.34 48.86
CA PRO A 677 -1.06 9.71 47.74
C PRO A 677 -1.67 10.77 46.79
N ALA A 678 -1.43 10.59 45.49
CA ALA A 678 -2.00 11.43 44.44
C ALA A 678 -3.55 11.37 44.43
N PRO A 679 -4.26 12.42 43.98
CA PRO A 679 -5.73 12.44 43.98
C PRO A 679 -6.32 11.36 43.08
N THR A 680 -6.96 10.35 43.69
CA THR A 680 -7.65 9.26 43.00
C THR A 680 -9.17 9.44 43.00
N LEU A 681 -9.79 9.30 41.84
CA LEU A 681 -11.24 9.24 41.65
C LEU A 681 -11.70 7.77 41.54
N THR A 682 -12.70 7.33 42.31
CA THR A 682 -13.34 6.04 42.06
C THR A 682 -14.22 6.14 40.81
N ALA A 683 -13.84 5.42 39.75
CA ALA A 683 -14.50 5.44 38.45
C ALA A 683 -15.62 4.39 38.32
N TYR A 684 -15.50 3.27 39.05
CA TYR A 684 -16.50 2.20 39.07
C TYR A 684 -16.35 1.39 40.36
N GLU A 685 -17.47 1.04 40.99
CA GLU A 685 -17.52 0.13 42.13
C GLU A 685 -18.83 -0.67 42.09
N LYS A 686 -18.77 -1.94 41.68
CA LYS A 686 -19.89 -2.89 41.73
C LYS A 686 -19.38 -4.32 41.90
N HIS A 687 -20.21 -5.20 42.45
CA HIS A 687 -19.98 -6.66 42.55
C HIS A 687 -18.64 -7.07 43.23
N GLY A 688 -17.99 -6.14 43.94
CA GLY A 688 -16.68 -6.31 44.55
C GLY A 688 -15.47 -6.00 43.64
N VAL A 689 -15.69 -5.44 42.45
CA VAL A 689 -14.62 -4.85 41.63
C VAL A 689 -14.65 -3.32 41.79
N THR A 690 -13.53 -2.77 42.26
CA THR A 690 -13.34 -1.33 42.45
C THR A 690 -12.23 -0.84 41.52
N LEU A 691 -12.55 0.13 40.67
CA LEU A 691 -11.67 0.77 39.69
C LEU A 691 -11.43 2.22 40.08
N THR A 692 -10.18 2.57 40.41
CA THR A 692 -9.77 3.96 40.68
C THR A 692 -8.96 4.53 39.52
N LEU A 693 -9.02 5.85 39.37
CA LEU A 693 -8.38 6.63 38.31
C LEU A 693 -7.52 7.73 38.95
N SER A 694 -6.26 7.84 38.54
CA SER A 694 -5.40 9.00 38.81
C SER A 694 -4.94 9.65 37.51
N CYS A 695 -4.58 10.94 37.58
CA CYS A 695 -4.20 11.74 36.42
C CYS A 695 -2.89 12.50 36.65
N GLU A 696 -2.07 12.56 35.60
CA GLU A 696 -0.78 13.24 35.58
C GLU A 696 -0.65 14.04 34.28
N LYS A 697 -0.27 15.33 34.36
CA LYS A 697 -0.21 16.23 33.21
C LYS A 697 1.17 16.15 32.57
N GLN A 698 1.24 15.59 31.37
CA GLN A 698 2.49 15.37 30.64
C GLN A 698 2.88 16.57 29.77
N SER A 699 1.90 17.34 29.29
CA SER A 699 2.09 18.61 28.58
C SER A 699 0.81 19.46 28.62
N ASP A 700 0.78 20.62 27.97
CA ASP A 700 -0.43 21.48 27.95
C ASP A 700 -1.58 20.95 27.06
N SER A 701 -1.36 19.84 26.33
CA SER A 701 -2.42 19.05 25.67
C SER A 701 -2.43 17.57 26.05
N GLY A 702 -1.37 17.07 26.70
CA GLY A 702 -1.16 15.66 27.02
C GLY A 702 -1.45 15.31 28.48
N LEU A 703 -2.31 14.31 28.68
CA LEU A 703 -2.70 13.79 29.99
C LEU A 703 -2.44 12.28 30.04
N THR A 704 -1.72 11.81 31.06
CA THR A 704 -1.63 10.39 31.39
C THR A 704 -2.68 10.06 32.43
N VAL A 705 -3.46 9.01 32.18
CA VAL A 705 -4.53 8.53 33.06
C VAL A 705 -4.21 7.09 33.46
N THR A 706 -4.03 6.84 34.75
CA THR A 706 -3.72 5.51 35.27
C THR A 706 -4.95 4.91 35.92
N LEU A 707 -5.46 3.83 35.34
CA LEU A 707 -6.62 3.09 35.80
C LEU A 707 -6.15 1.88 36.61
N THR A 708 -6.62 1.75 37.84
CA THR A 708 -6.20 0.72 38.81
C THR A 708 -7.42 -0.06 39.29
N ALA A 709 -7.51 -1.34 38.89
CA ALA A 709 -8.58 -2.24 39.28
C ALA A 709 -8.17 -3.13 40.46
N SER A 710 -9.12 -3.44 41.33
CA SER A 710 -8.94 -4.32 42.50
C SER A 710 -10.22 -5.11 42.80
N ASN A 711 -10.06 -6.30 43.39
CA ASN A 711 -11.14 -7.24 43.71
C ASN A 711 -11.23 -7.45 45.22
N SER A 712 -12.32 -7.00 45.85
CA SER A 712 -12.55 -7.13 47.30
C SER A 712 -13.24 -8.44 47.71
N THR A 713 -13.49 -9.36 46.77
CA THR A 713 -14.21 -10.62 47.01
C THR A 713 -13.29 -11.77 47.40
N ASP A 714 -13.86 -12.82 47.99
CA ASP A 714 -13.16 -14.07 48.37
C ASP A 714 -12.83 -15.02 47.19
N SER A 715 -13.05 -14.58 45.95
CA SER A 715 -12.84 -15.40 44.74
C SER A 715 -12.09 -14.61 43.69
N ASP A 716 -11.09 -15.23 43.06
CA ASP A 716 -10.38 -14.64 41.93
C ASP A 716 -11.33 -14.33 40.77
N ILE A 717 -11.02 -13.26 40.05
CA ILE A 717 -11.75 -12.81 38.87
C ILE A 717 -10.80 -12.93 37.67
N SER A 718 -11.23 -13.61 36.61
CA SER A 718 -10.41 -13.92 35.43
C SER A 718 -10.94 -13.24 34.17
N SER A 719 -10.10 -13.16 33.13
CA SER A 719 -10.42 -12.48 31.87
C SER A 719 -10.87 -11.01 32.06
N PHE A 720 -10.31 -10.35 33.06
CA PHE A 720 -10.52 -8.93 33.32
C PHE A 720 -9.95 -8.11 32.16
N THR A 721 -10.83 -7.39 31.47
CA THR A 721 -10.48 -6.56 30.32
C THR A 721 -11.14 -5.19 30.42
N LEU A 722 -10.39 -4.17 30.01
CA LEU A 722 -10.78 -2.78 30.07
C LEU A 722 -10.64 -2.17 28.67
N GLN A 723 -11.64 -1.41 28.25
CA GLN A 723 -11.67 -0.69 26.97
C GLN A 723 -12.04 0.77 27.24
N ALA A 724 -11.39 1.71 26.56
CA ALA A 724 -11.62 3.15 26.74
C ALA A 724 -11.89 3.84 25.40
N ALA A 725 -12.87 4.74 25.37
CA ALA A 725 -13.21 5.59 24.23
C ALA A 725 -13.32 7.06 24.63
N VAL A 726 -12.96 7.96 23.72
CA VAL A 726 -13.03 9.43 23.85
C VAL A 726 -13.64 10.04 22.57
N PRO A 727 -14.12 11.30 22.58
CA PRO A 727 -14.62 11.97 21.38
C PRO A 727 -13.60 12.01 20.23
N LYS A 728 -14.07 11.96 18.97
CA LYS A 728 -13.24 11.94 17.75
C LYS A 728 -12.26 13.12 17.60
N SER A 729 -12.42 14.19 18.39
CA SER A 729 -11.52 15.36 18.45
C SER A 729 -10.34 15.22 19.43
N VAL A 730 -10.23 14.08 20.13
CA VAL A 730 -9.20 13.73 21.11
C VAL A 730 -8.55 12.40 20.70
N GLN A 731 -7.22 12.32 20.80
CA GLN A 731 -6.47 11.08 20.56
C GLN A 731 -6.28 10.32 21.87
N LEU A 732 -6.42 8.99 21.84
CA LEU A 732 -6.23 8.10 22.98
C LEU A 732 -5.37 6.90 22.56
N HIS A 733 -4.41 6.54 23.41
CA HIS A 733 -3.58 5.35 23.25
C HIS A 733 -3.45 4.62 24.59
N MET A 734 -3.97 3.40 24.69
CA MET A 734 -3.79 2.56 25.87
C MET A 734 -2.53 1.72 25.75
N LYS A 735 -1.74 1.66 26.82
CA LYS A 735 -0.69 0.65 26.98
C LYS A 735 -1.32 -0.70 27.35
N ALA A 736 -0.53 -1.78 27.25
CA ALA A 736 -0.93 -3.09 27.77
C ALA A 736 -1.27 -3.01 29.28
N PRO A 737 -2.27 -3.75 29.76
CA PRO A 737 -2.54 -3.86 31.20
C PRO A 737 -1.45 -4.69 31.89
N SER A 738 -1.30 -4.53 33.21
CA SER A 738 -0.34 -5.29 34.01
C SER A 738 -0.75 -6.76 34.26
N GLY A 739 -1.91 -7.18 33.79
CA GLY A 739 -2.47 -8.53 33.94
C GLY A 739 -3.92 -8.60 33.47
N ASP A 740 -4.45 -9.83 33.37
CA ASP A 740 -5.82 -10.16 32.91
C ASP A 740 -6.68 -10.79 34.02
N SER A 741 -6.19 -10.81 35.25
CA SER A 741 -6.81 -11.43 36.41
C SER A 741 -6.68 -10.54 37.65
N LEU A 742 -7.72 -10.55 38.49
CA LEU A 742 -7.80 -9.80 39.74
C LEU A 742 -7.94 -10.79 40.91
N PRO A 743 -6.82 -11.12 41.59
CA PRO A 743 -6.82 -12.00 42.75
C PRO A 743 -7.73 -11.54 43.89
N ALA A 744 -8.23 -12.50 44.66
CA ALA A 744 -9.11 -12.30 45.81
C ALA A 744 -8.52 -11.33 46.85
N ARG A 745 -9.42 -10.65 47.58
CA ARG A 745 -9.12 -9.75 48.71
C ARG A 745 -8.09 -8.64 48.43
N GLY A 746 -7.95 -8.24 47.15
CA GLY A 746 -7.07 -7.15 46.73
C GLY A 746 -5.58 -7.46 46.82
N THR A 747 -5.20 -8.74 46.88
CA THR A 747 -3.81 -9.20 47.01
C THR A 747 -2.90 -8.78 45.84
N ALA A 748 -3.47 -8.55 44.66
CA ALA A 748 -2.85 -7.79 43.57
C ALA A 748 -3.86 -6.83 42.93
N LYS A 749 -3.36 -5.87 42.15
CA LYS A 749 -4.16 -4.89 41.40
C LYS A 749 -3.72 -4.89 39.94
N VAL A 750 -4.67 -4.83 39.01
CA VAL A 750 -4.36 -4.62 37.58
C VAL A 750 -4.31 -3.13 37.31
N THR A 751 -3.19 -2.65 36.76
CA THR A 751 -3.03 -1.27 36.30
C THR A 751 -3.03 -1.20 34.79
N GLN A 752 -3.64 -0.16 34.22
CA GLN A 752 -3.55 0.16 32.80
C GLN A 752 -3.39 1.67 32.60
N MET A 753 -2.36 2.04 31.85
CA MET A 753 -2.07 3.44 31.50
C MET A 753 -2.75 3.81 30.18
N VAL A 754 -3.42 4.95 30.18
CA VAL A 754 -4.08 5.55 29.02
C VAL A 754 -3.47 6.92 28.78
N VAL A 755 -2.81 7.11 27.64
CA VAL A 755 -2.27 8.41 27.22
C VAL A 755 -3.31 9.10 26.35
N VAL A 756 -3.67 10.33 26.72
CA VAL A 756 -4.70 11.13 26.06
C VAL A 756 -4.09 12.44 25.57
N ASN A 757 -4.25 12.75 24.28
CA ASN A 757 -3.79 14.00 23.67
C ASN A 757 -4.99 14.79 23.15
N ASN A 758 -5.22 15.97 23.73
CA ASN A 758 -6.35 16.85 23.49
C ASN A 758 -5.87 18.21 22.93
N PRO A 759 -5.40 18.25 21.66
CA PRO A 759 -4.81 19.47 21.07
C PRO A 759 -5.82 20.62 20.97
N ASN A 760 -7.11 20.31 20.89
CA ASN A 760 -8.21 21.28 20.74
C ASN A 760 -8.77 21.79 22.09
N LYS A 761 -8.22 21.34 23.23
CA LYS A 761 -8.66 21.69 24.60
C LYS A 761 -10.17 21.54 24.84
N VAL A 762 -10.81 20.56 24.18
CA VAL A 762 -12.24 20.24 24.36
C VAL A 762 -12.46 19.65 25.76
N LYS A 763 -13.64 19.86 26.39
CA LYS A 763 -13.94 19.23 27.68
C LYS A 763 -13.81 17.70 27.54
N LEU A 764 -12.84 17.12 28.25
CA LEU A 764 -12.57 15.69 28.17
C LEU A 764 -13.74 14.87 28.74
N LYS A 765 -14.11 13.82 28.01
CA LYS A 765 -15.04 12.77 28.43
C LYS A 765 -14.42 11.44 28.05
N MET A 766 -14.50 10.44 28.93
CA MET A 766 -14.03 9.09 28.64
C MET A 766 -15.09 8.07 29.01
N ARG A 767 -15.42 7.16 28.07
CA ARG A 767 -16.32 6.03 28.32
C ARG A 767 -15.48 4.77 28.47
N LEU A 768 -15.61 4.10 29.62
CA LEU A 768 -14.94 2.85 29.92
C LEU A 768 -15.94 1.69 29.83
N ARG A 769 -15.57 0.62 29.12
CA ARG A 769 -16.26 -0.68 29.14
C ARG A 769 -15.38 -1.67 29.89
N ILE A 770 -15.96 -2.33 30.89
CA ILE A 770 -15.27 -3.24 31.82
C ILE A 770 -15.91 -4.61 31.64
N SER A 771 -15.13 -5.65 31.32
CA SER A 771 -15.63 -7.02 31.18
C SER A 771 -14.78 -8.00 32.00
N TYR A 772 -15.40 -8.94 32.69
CA TYR A 772 -14.69 -9.92 33.52
C TYR A 772 -15.53 -11.18 33.79
N THR A 773 -14.87 -12.29 34.11
CA THR A 773 -15.51 -13.55 34.51
C THR A 773 -15.33 -13.78 36.01
N ARG A 774 -16.42 -14.04 36.72
CA ARG A 774 -16.42 -14.40 38.14
C ARG A 774 -17.26 -15.66 38.36
N GLN A 775 -16.65 -16.70 38.94
CA GLN A 775 -17.31 -17.98 39.23
C GLN A 775 -18.06 -18.58 38.02
N GLY A 776 -17.45 -18.49 36.82
CA GLY A 776 -18.02 -18.98 35.56
C GLY A 776 -19.09 -18.09 34.91
N SER A 777 -19.53 -17.01 35.59
CA SER A 777 -20.45 -16.02 35.02
C SER A 777 -19.67 -14.82 34.45
N ALA A 778 -19.98 -14.43 33.22
CA ALA A 778 -19.41 -13.25 32.57
C ALA A 778 -20.21 -11.99 32.93
N PHE A 779 -19.53 -10.93 33.31
CA PHE A 779 -20.08 -9.62 33.62
C PHE A 779 -19.50 -8.58 32.66
N GLN A 780 -20.35 -7.65 32.20
CA GLN A 780 -19.94 -6.54 31.36
C GLN A 780 -20.71 -5.28 31.78
N ASP A 781 -19.96 -4.22 32.08
CA ASP A 781 -20.47 -2.91 32.50
C ASP A 781 -19.90 -1.82 31.59
N THR A 782 -20.54 -0.66 31.56
CA THR A 782 -20.01 0.53 30.86
C THR A 782 -20.32 1.78 31.67
N VAL A 783 -19.30 2.62 31.88
CA VAL A 783 -19.36 3.84 32.70
C VAL A 783 -18.79 5.02 31.93
N GLN A 784 -19.29 6.23 32.21
CA GLN A 784 -18.82 7.47 31.59
C GLN A 784 -18.24 8.41 32.64
N ILE A 785 -17.07 8.96 32.34
CA ILE A 785 -16.31 9.88 33.19
C ILE A 785 -16.33 11.25 32.52
N ASP A 786 -17.14 12.15 33.07
CA ASP A 786 -17.32 13.54 32.62
C ASP A 786 -16.54 14.58 33.47
N SER A 787 -15.86 14.10 34.52
CA SER A 787 -15.05 14.86 35.48
C SER A 787 -13.79 14.06 35.82
N PHE A 788 -12.63 14.71 35.78
CA PHE A 788 -11.33 14.13 36.11
C PHE A 788 -10.77 14.86 37.34
N PRO A 789 -9.97 14.20 38.20
CA PRO A 789 -9.37 14.86 39.37
C PRO A 789 -8.48 16.03 38.95
N GLU A 790 -8.44 17.10 39.75
CA GLU A 790 -7.56 18.24 39.50
C GLU A 790 -6.10 17.79 39.54
N VAL A 791 -5.37 18.09 38.47
CA VAL A 791 -4.03 17.54 38.28
C VAL A 791 -3.01 18.38 39.05
N SER A 792 -2.43 17.78 40.09
CA SER A 792 -1.32 18.37 40.83
C SER A 792 -0.15 18.66 39.90
N THR A 793 0.15 19.94 39.68
CA THR A 793 1.39 20.36 39.03
C THR A 793 2.55 20.05 39.96
N ALA A 794 3.35 19.03 39.61
CA ALA A 794 4.64 18.81 40.26
C ALA A 794 5.50 20.09 40.12
N GLY A 795 6.14 20.48 41.22
CA GLY A 795 7.08 21.61 41.22
C GLY A 795 8.34 21.32 40.40
N HIS A 796 9.06 22.39 40.06
CA HIS A 796 10.36 22.32 39.39
C HIS A 796 11.46 21.72 40.27
#